data_AF-A0A6S8IJZ4-F1
#
_entry.id   AF-A0A6S8IJZ4-F1
#
_cell.length_a   1.000
_cell.length_b   1.000
_cell.length_c   1.000
_cell.angle_alpha   90.00
_cell.angle_beta   90.00
_cell.angle_gamma   90.00
#
_symmetry.space_group_name_H-M   'P 1'
#
loop_
_entity.id
_entity.type
_entity.pdbx_description
1 polymer ?
#
loop_
_entity_poly.entity_id
_entity_poly.type
_entity_poly.pdbx_seq_one_letter_code
_entity_poly.pdbx_strand_id
1 'polypeptide(L)'
;MGGVGTKQIMTPAVVGGSPTFWEVIADFRLTMRMIECSASTFVDGGISCLSGRTAVYRRDILADPDFQHDFTNETWLGKYPLHSGDDKFITRWLVKKEWNMFLQNHKEACLKTTFKNDSKFLKQVLRWTRNTWRSDLKSIFLDRKILWRHPYVAFNMFDKFLNPVPMLLGLAIIVSNLVVSQDKGTTASYVVLPVLSWLLFSRTLRMIPHIIRKPSHIVYIPAMILFQYFFVMIKVYAVCTLHITDWGSRPTVARANATDGVVIECSERKDRFAEALERFALALQLNGDDVELVPSTENFASESYAVAVAMKAFEGDSEKSTNATDDESTFDDETKAETVKFVPWYKRPAVLIGAVVLSAVGVALVFLGLTAARHRFVSWEMDVIANDKSLSSDRATGAGMYDPVSDSTFIAYAGPYMDPTVVEYSHATHQWMNKAVVAKAKFGYDYHDYPRIVMADDGQLVVVYTNSPETLHISKAHSKRTSTGLWNDRMINDDKATYPCLIKATSGNLYLFYRHRDSFTNRPLKYVKSTDHGETWSDPVAAIDIGNSTVDDGTTISFHGVYSDCPRLLPAGNDMVERFAFGWTMAGADPGVQEHNTYHKDAHFAYFFPSNDTFANAGGHTFGSMIDADELKETVVYDTGSPDDNNPQIVDYYFAPTYSSVTGKPMIIFNYNRTLIASKWDGSQWVHNVALEHASNNLFDLEKIGEESVRLFVSQGDVLILESHDFGQTWKTEHQIVASGGKVGKVFKIPDSHSDISFVAHENNWDLFHSDQPEKLSYLGSYKVWVGRQVEFNPISKPKKISSVEAVGRSGTRRL
;
A
#
# COMPACT_ATOMS: atom_id res chain seq x y z
N MET A 1 17.47 0.85 -20.82
CA MET A 1 16.87 2.01 -20.11
C MET A 1 17.91 3.11 -19.93
N GLY A 2 17.71 4.29 -20.55
CA GLY A 2 18.60 5.45 -20.40
C GLY A 2 18.10 6.51 -19.40
N GLY A 3 16.79 6.61 -19.17
CA GLY A 3 16.22 7.49 -18.15
C GLY A 3 14.89 6.98 -17.56
N VAL A 4 14.66 7.22 -16.27
CA VAL A 4 13.42 6.86 -15.55
C VAL A 4 12.93 8.04 -14.71
N GLY A 5 11.64 8.34 -14.79
CA GLY A 5 10.97 9.41 -14.04
C GLY A 5 9.92 8.85 -13.08
N THR A 6 9.49 9.67 -12.13
CA THR A 6 8.57 9.26 -11.05
C THR A 6 7.17 9.84 -11.21
N LYS A 7 6.19 9.24 -10.52
CA LYS A 7 4.86 9.83 -10.29
C LYS A 7 5.02 11.12 -9.49
N GLN A 8 4.16 12.11 -9.75
CA GLN A 8 4.22 13.40 -9.07
C GLN A 8 2.83 13.89 -8.66
N ILE A 9 2.70 14.41 -7.44
CA ILE A 9 1.49 15.04 -6.90
C ILE A 9 1.81 16.39 -6.25
N MET A 10 0.88 17.33 -6.28
CA MET A 10 1.05 18.60 -5.57
C MET A 10 0.81 18.44 -4.07
N THR A 11 1.74 18.99 -3.29
CA THR A 11 1.56 19.31 -1.87
C THR A 11 1.53 20.84 -1.70
N PRO A 12 0.72 21.40 -0.78
CA PRO A 12 0.70 22.84 -0.51
C PRO A 12 2.08 23.36 -0.12
N ALA A 13 2.40 24.59 -0.52
CA ALA A 13 3.66 25.24 -0.16
C ALA A 13 3.75 25.66 1.32
N VAL A 14 2.61 25.73 2.02
CA VAL A 14 2.53 25.94 3.47
C VAL A 14 2.28 24.59 4.14
N VAL A 15 3.19 24.13 4.99
CA VAL A 15 3.05 22.87 5.73
C VAL A 15 1.81 22.94 6.64
N GLY A 16 0.96 21.91 6.59
CA GLY A 16 -0.33 21.87 7.30
C GLY A 16 -1.42 22.80 6.74
N GLY A 17 -1.13 23.61 5.71
CA GLY A 17 -2.09 24.56 5.13
C GLY A 17 -2.95 23.98 4.01
N SER A 18 -4.14 24.54 3.81
CA SER A 18 -4.97 24.26 2.63
C SER A 18 -4.32 24.80 1.34
N PRO A 19 -4.41 24.07 0.20
CA PRO A 19 -3.84 24.53 -1.06
C PRO A 19 -4.53 25.79 -1.58
N THR A 20 -3.76 26.74 -2.12
CA THR A 20 -4.35 27.92 -2.76
C THR A 20 -4.95 27.58 -4.12
N PHE A 21 -5.80 28.46 -4.64
CA PHE A 21 -6.37 28.36 -5.99
C PHE A 21 -5.32 28.03 -7.06
N TRP A 22 -4.16 28.69 -7.02
CA TRP A 22 -3.08 28.48 -7.99
C TRP A 22 -2.48 27.08 -7.90
N GLU A 23 -2.35 26.55 -6.68
CA GLU A 23 -1.84 25.19 -6.43
C GLU A 23 -2.85 24.12 -6.88
N VAL A 24 -4.15 24.33 -6.63
CA VAL A 24 -5.22 23.43 -7.12
C VAL A 24 -5.22 23.36 -8.66
N ILE A 25 -5.14 24.50 -9.34
CA ILE A 25 -5.01 24.54 -10.81
C ILE A 25 -3.71 23.89 -11.29
N ALA A 26 -2.61 24.01 -10.53
CA ALA A 26 -1.36 23.34 -10.82
C ALA A 26 -1.45 21.81 -10.68
N ASP A 27 -2.13 21.30 -9.65
CA ASP A 27 -2.32 19.87 -9.37
C ASP A 27 -3.24 19.19 -10.40
N PHE A 28 -4.29 19.88 -10.89
CA PHE A 28 -5.06 19.42 -12.05
C PHE A 28 -4.19 19.24 -13.30
N ARG A 29 -3.35 20.24 -13.61
CA ARG A 29 -2.43 20.19 -14.76
C ARG A 29 -1.35 19.12 -14.58
N LEU A 30 -0.87 18.92 -13.36
CA LEU A 30 0.09 17.86 -13.04
C LEU A 30 -0.55 16.48 -13.23
N THR A 31 -1.79 16.30 -12.75
CA THR A 31 -2.54 15.04 -12.91
C THR A 31 -2.72 14.69 -14.39
N MET A 32 -3.13 15.66 -15.22
CA MET A 32 -3.22 15.45 -16.68
C MET A 32 -1.88 15.07 -17.32
N ARG A 33 -0.77 15.69 -16.87
CA ARG A 33 0.57 15.33 -17.36
C ARG A 33 0.95 13.91 -16.95
N MET A 34 0.64 13.46 -15.74
CA MET A 34 0.92 12.10 -15.29
C MET A 34 0.12 11.06 -16.09
N ILE A 35 -1.16 11.33 -16.38
CA ILE A 35 -1.99 10.47 -17.24
C ILE A 35 -1.38 10.37 -18.65
N GLU A 36 -1.07 11.51 -19.27
CA GLU A 36 -0.51 11.56 -20.62
C GLU A 36 0.84 10.84 -20.72
N CYS A 37 1.76 11.11 -19.77
CA CYS A 37 3.09 10.51 -19.78
C CYS A 37 3.04 9.00 -19.49
N SER A 38 2.14 8.55 -18.59
CA SER A 38 1.95 7.10 -18.33
C SER A 38 1.42 6.39 -19.57
N ALA A 39 0.41 6.98 -20.22
CA ALA A 39 -0.16 6.44 -21.45
C ALA A 39 0.89 6.37 -22.57
N SER A 40 1.70 7.43 -22.78
CA SER A 40 2.70 7.40 -23.84
C SER A 40 3.83 6.39 -23.57
N THR A 41 4.34 6.32 -22.34
CA THR A 41 5.39 5.34 -22.00
C THR A 41 4.89 3.89 -22.09
N PHE A 42 3.59 3.66 -21.93
CA PHE A 42 2.98 2.34 -22.12
C PHE A 42 2.73 2.01 -23.60
N VAL A 43 2.24 2.97 -24.39
CA VAL A 43 1.84 2.74 -25.79
C VAL A 43 3.04 2.61 -26.74
N ASP A 44 4.05 3.46 -26.63
CA ASP A 44 5.21 3.44 -27.54
C ASP A 44 6.58 3.52 -26.85
N GLY A 45 6.63 3.43 -25.51
CA GLY A 45 7.87 3.55 -24.73
C GLY A 45 8.44 4.97 -24.66
N GLY A 46 7.74 5.97 -25.21
CA GLY A 46 8.20 7.33 -25.31
C GLY A 46 7.57 8.28 -24.28
N ILE A 47 8.21 9.42 -24.07
CA ILE A 47 7.67 10.52 -23.25
C ILE A 47 8.02 11.86 -23.88
N SER A 48 7.09 12.82 -23.85
CA SER A 48 7.34 14.16 -24.40
C SER A 48 8.27 15.02 -23.53
N CYS A 49 8.43 14.67 -22.25
CA CYS A 49 9.34 15.31 -21.29
C CYS A 49 9.41 14.48 -20.00
N LEU A 50 10.54 13.82 -19.74
CA LEU A 50 10.85 13.28 -18.42
C LEU A 50 11.10 14.47 -17.48
N SER A 51 10.43 14.53 -16.32
CA SER A 51 10.41 15.77 -15.53
C SER A 51 11.66 15.93 -14.64
N GLY A 52 12.38 17.04 -14.81
CA GLY A 52 13.59 17.39 -14.03
C GLY A 52 13.38 17.73 -12.55
N ARG A 53 12.21 17.40 -11.96
CA ARG A 53 12.03 17.45 -10.50
C ARG A 53 12.69 16.25 -9.81
N THR A 54 12.51 15.08 -10.41
CA THR A 54 13.15 13.81 -10.00
C THR A 54 13.13 12.89 -11.22
N ALA A 55 14.32 12.57 -11.72
CA ALA A 55 14.55 11.59 -12.76
C ALA A 55 15.95 11.00 -12.59
N VAL A 56 16.11 9.72 -12.89
CA VAL A 56 17.39 9.02 -12.88
C VAL A 56 17.82 8.82 -14.33
N TYR A 57 19.08 9.10 -14.64
CA TYR A 57 19.68 8.94 -15.97
C TYR A 57 20.95 8.09 -15.87
N ARG A 58 21.30 7.35 -16.93
CA ARG A 58 22.58 6.64 -16.97
C ARG A 58 23.76 7.60 -16.95
N ARG A 59 24.78 7.27 -16.16
CA ARG A 59 26.05 8.00 -16.11
C ARG A 59 26.66 8.19 -17.50
N ASP A 60 26.69 7.12 -18.30
CA ASP A 60 27.33 7.08 -19.62
C ASP A 60 26.74 8.12 -20.59
N ILE A 61 25.48 8.50 -20.39
CA ILE A 61 24.78 9.51 -21.18
C ILE A 61 25.19 10.92 -20.76
N LEU A 62 25.28 11.18 -19.45
CA LEU A 62 25.70 12.49 -18.92
C LEU A 62 27.22 12.71 -19.05
N ALA A 63 27.99 11.63 -19.17
CA ALA A 63 29.42 11.62 -19.40
C ALA A 63 29.83 11.65 -20.89
N ASP A 64 28.89 11.47 -21.83
CA ASP A 64 29.16 11.56 -23.27
C ASP A 64 29.60 13.00 -23.63
N PRO A 65 30.80 13.21 -24.23
CA PRO A 65 31.26 14.52 -24.66
C PRO A 65 30.31 15.22 -25.64
N ASP A 66 29.64 14.47 -26.53
CA ASP A 66 28.62 15.02 -27.44
C ASP A 66 27.43 15.57 -26.65
N PHE A 67 27.00 14.84 -25.61
CA PHE A 67 25.90 15.27 -24.74
C PHE A 67 26.26 16.57 -24.03
N GLN A 68 27.45 16.64 -23.43
CA GLN A 68 27.90 17.83 -22.70
C GLN A 68 28.02 19.05 -23.62
N HIS A 69 28.57 18.85 -24.83
CA HIS A 69 28.65 19.89 -25.85
C HIS A 69 27.26 20.36 -26.34
N ASP A 70 26.40 19.44 -26.79
CA ASP A 70 25.06 19.77 -27.31
C ASP A 70 24.17 20.39 -26.22
N PHE A 71 24.29 19.97 -24.96
CA PHE A 71 23.53 20.51 -23.82
C PHE A 71 23.94 21.94 -23.49
N THR A 72 25.24 22.21 -23.41
CA THR A 72 25.76 23.54 -23.05
C THR A 72 25.66 24.57 -24.17
N ASN A 73 25.54 24.12 -25.42
CA ASN A 73 25.43 24.98 -26.61
C ASN A 73 24.02 24.98 -27.23
N GLU A 74 22.98 24.49 -26.54
CA GLU A 74 21.64 24.46 -27.12
C GLU A 74 21.09 25.87 -27.40
N THR A 75 20.78 26.15 -28.67
CA THR A 75 20.13 27.39 -29.10
C THR A 75 18.76 27.16 -29.76
N TRP A 76 17.91 28.17 -29.73
CA TRP A 76 16.66 28.24 -30.50
C TRP A 76 16.90 29.09 -31.75
N LEU A 77 16.51 28.54 -32.91
CA LEU A 77 16.76 29.12 -34.24
C LEU A 77 18.23 29.51 -34.48
N GLY A 78 19.19 28.75 -33.93
CA GLY A 78 20.62 29.02 -34.03
C GLY A 78 21.12 30.27 -33.30
N LYS A 79 20.24 31.07 -32.68
CA LYS A 79 20.53 32.42 -32.19
C LYS A 79 20.36 32.61 -30.68
N TYR A 80 19.36 31.98 -30.07
CA TYR A 80 18.98 32.27 -28.68
C TYR A 80 19.34 31.10 -27.76
N PRO A 81 20.36 31.20 -26.87
CA PRO A 81 20.73 30.13 -25.95
C PRO A 81 19.60 29.72 -25.01
N LEU A 82 19.43 28.42 -24.73
CA LEU A 82 18.35 27.93 -23.87
C LEU A 82 18.81 27.79 -22.42
N HIS A 83 18.53 28.81 -21.61
CA HIS A 83 18.87 28.80 -20.19
C HIS A 83 17.95 27.93 -19.33
N SER A 84 16.82 27.44 -19.85
CA SER A 84 15.91 26.53 -19.13
C SER A 84 15.19 25.55 -20.05
N GLY A 85 14.84 24.37 -19.53
CA GLY A 85 14.34 23.24 -20.34
C GLY A 85 15.37 22.13 -20.52
N ASP A 86 16.27 22.01 -19.55
CA ASP A 86 17.18 20.90 -19.34
C ASP A 86 16.48 19.54 -19.44
N ASP A 87 15.34 19.40 -18.77
CA ASP A 87 14.51 18.19 -18.77
C ASP A 87 13.99 17.82 -20.19
N LYS A 88 13.63 18.83 -20.97
CA LYS A 88 13.27 18.71 -22.39
C LYS A 88 14.48 18.35 -23.27
N PHE A 89 15.64 18.98 -23.10
CA PHE A 89 16.84 18.62 -23.86
C PHE A 89 17.21 17.16 -23.67
N ILE A 90 17.33 16.72 -22.41
CA ILE A 90 17.76 15.36 -22.08
C ILE A 90 16.79 14.36 -22.69
N THR A 91 15.48 14.59 -22.55
CA THR A 91 14.44 13.76 -23.20
C THR A 91 14.64 13.66 -24.72
N ARG A 92 14.90 14.78 -25.42
CA ARG A 92 15.15 14.75 -26.88
C ARG A 92 16.45 14.03 -27.24
N TRP A 93 17.51 14.22 -26.45
CA TRP A 93 18.80 13.57 -26.69
C TRP A 93 18.67 12.04 -26.54
N LEU A 94 17.94 11.57 -25.51
CA LEU A 94 17.62 10.16 -25.32
C LEU A 94 16.89 9.58 -26.55
N VAL A 95 15.90 10.29 -27.09
CA VAL A 95 15.21 9.87 -28.33
C VAL A 95 16.13 9.88 -29.55
N LYS A 96 16.98 10.91 -29.71
CA LYS A 96 17.95 11.06 -30.82
C LYS A 96 18.99 9.94 -30.82
N LYS A 97 19.48 9.54 -29.65
CA LYS A 97 20.46 8.45 -29.44
C LYS A 97 19.81 7.12 -29.02
N GLU A 98 18.51 6.95 -29.30
CA GLU A 98 17.77 5.68 -29.21
C GLU A 98 17.70 4.99 -27.83
N TRP A 99 17.84 5.77 -26.76
CA TRP A 99 17.71 5.30 -25.39
C TRP A 99 16.24 5.16 -24.94
N ASN A 100 15.89 4.00 -24.37
CA ASN A 100 14.56 3.78 -23.79
C ASN A 100 14.32 4.63 -22.53
N MET A 101 13.10 5.12 -22.34
CA MET A 101 12.66 5.88 -21.17
C MET A 101 11.46 5.22 -20.50
N PHE A 102 11.23 5.49 -19.22
CA PHE A 102 10.04 5.00 -18.51
C PHE A 102 9.54 5.99 -17.44
N LEU A 103 8.26 5.89 -17.11
CA LEU A 103 7.65 6.63 -16.00
C LEU A 103 7.12 5.64 -14.96
N GLN A 104 7.77 5.56 -13.80
CA GLN A 104 7.34 4.73 -12.69
C GLN A 104 6.12 5.35 -12.00
N ASN A 105 4.92 5.02 -12.49
CA ASN A 105 3.65 5.54 -11.96
C ASN A 105 3.14 4.75 -10.73
N HIS A 106 4.01 4.49 -9.75
CA HIS A 106 3.65 3.75 -8.53
C HIS A 106 3.32 4.65 -7.32
N LYS A 107 2.73 4.09 -6.26
CA LYS A 107 2.41 4.81 -5.01
C LYS A 107 3.68 5.12 -4.19
N GLU A 108 4.61 4.18 -4.05
CA GLU A 108 5.89 4.44 -3.36
C GLU A 108 6.82 5.34 -4.18
N ALA A 109 6.83 5.19 -5.51
CA ALA A 109 7.59 6.05 -6.42
C ALA A 109 6.93 7.42 -6.69
N CYS A 110 6.26 8.00 -5.68
CA CYS A 110 5.44 9.20 -5.81
C CYS A 110 6.07 10.41 -5.10
N LEU A 111 6.57 11.37 -5.89
CA LEU A 111 7.13 12.62 -5.40
C LEU A 111 6.03 13.64 -5.07
N LYS A 112 6.04 14.16 -3.84
CA LYS A 112 5.28 15.37 -3.45
C LYS A 112 6.06 16.62 -3.89
N THR A 113 5.42 17.53 -4.63
CA THR A 113 6.04 18.76 -5.14
C THR A 113 5.20 20.00 -4.87
N THR A 114 5.84 21.12 -4.57
CA THR A 114 5.18 22.42 -4.37
C THR A 114 5.10 23.22 -5.68
N PHE A 115 4.16 24.17 -5.74
CA PHE A 115 4.05 25.13 -6.84
C PHE A 115 4.09 26.56 -6.28
N LYS A 116 4.13 27.59 -7.15
CA LYS A 116 3.89 28.95 -6.67
C LYS A 116 2.42 29.11 -6.30
N ASN A 117 2.19 29.52 -5.06
CA ASN A 117 0.89 29.70 -4.44
C ASN A 117 0.24 31.06 -4.77
N ASP A 118 0.89 31.88 -5.60
CA ASP A 118 0.47 33.21 -6.05
C ASP A 118 0.41 33.31 -7.59
N SER A 119 0.07 34.50 -8.10
CA SER A 119 -0.03 34.76 -9.54
C SER A 119 1.28 34.58 -10.32
N LYS A 120 2.44 34.45 -9.64
CA LYS A 120 3.72 34.11 -10.30
C LYS A 120 3.69 32.69 -10.89
N PHE A 121 2.74 31.84 -10.49
CA PHE A 121 2.42 30.60 -11.20
C PHE A 121 2.20 30.80 -12.70
N LEU A 122 1.57 31.90 -13.12
CA LEU A 122 1.38 32.22 -14.54
C LEU A 122 2.71 32.39 -15.29
N LYS A 123 3.73 32.97 -14.64
CA LYS A 123 5.09 33.08 -15.20
C LYS A 123 5.74 31.70 -15.34
N GLN A 124 5.53 30.79 -14.39
CA GLN A 124 6.00 29.40 -14.50
C GLN A 124 5.31 28.67 -15.67
N VAL A 125 3.99 28.77 -15.78
CA VAL A 125 3.19 28.17 -16.86
C VAL A 125 3.62 28.69 -18.23
N LEU A 126 3.84 30.00 -18.35
CA LEU A 126 4.35 30.63 -19.58
C LEU A 126 5.74 30.08 -19.96
N ARG A 127 6.68 29.99 -19.01
CA ARG A 127 8.02 29.41 -19.25
C ARG A 127 7.94 27.96 -19.74
N TRP A 128 7.20 27.10 -19.04
CA TRP A 128 6.99 25.71 -19.46
C TRP A 128 6.34 25.60 -20.83
N THR A 129 5.46 26.53 -21.18
CA THR A 129 4.82 26.59 -22.49
C THR A 129 5.83 26.94 -23.58
N ARG A 130 6.69 27.96 -23.38
CA ARG A 130 7.80 28.28 -24.30
C ARG A 130 8.77 27.11 -24.46
N ASN A 131 9.12 26.42 -23.38
CA ASN A 131 10.00 25.24 -23.43
C ASN A 131 9.36 24.08 -24.23
N THR A 132 8.06 23.87 -24.04
CA THR A 132 7.27 22.88 -24.80
C THR A 132 7.26 23.22 -26.29
N TRP A 133 6.90 24.45 -26.68
CA TRP A 133 6.95 24.88 -28.08
C TRP A 133 8.33 24.68 -28.71
N ARG A 134 9.40 25.17 -28.07
CA ARG A 134 10.76 25.08 -28.64
C ARG A 134 11.23 23.63 -28.78
N SER A 135 11.00 22.81 -27.75
CA SER A 135 11.42 21.42 -27.77
C SER A 135 10.59 20.57 -28.73
N ASP A 136 9.27 20.67 -28.70
CA ASP A 136 8.41 19.78 -29.49
C ASP A 136 8.52 20.09 -30.98
N LEU A 137 8.71 21.37 -31.35
CA LEU A 137 9.04 21.76 -32.72
C LEU A 137 10.41 21.23 -33.18
N LYS A 138 11.44 21.24 -32.30
CA LYS A 138 12.73 20.58 -32.61
C LYS A 138 12.54 19.09 -32.83
N SER A 139 11.87 18.40 -31.90
CA SER A 139 11.64 16.94 -31.97
C SER A 139 10.95 16.54 -33.28
N ILE A 140 9.88 17.23 -33.65
CA ILE A 140 9.06 16.91 -34.83
C ILE A 140 9.78 17.29 -36.14
N PHE A 141 10.25 18.53 -36.27
CA PHE A 141 10.64 19.07 -37.58
C PHE A 141 12.15 19.01 -37.87
N LEU A 142 12.99 19.09 -36.84
CA LEU A 142 14.45 19.12 -36.97
C LEU A 142 15.08 17.76 -36.65
N ASP A 143 14.83 17.22 -35.45
CA ASP A 143 15.39 15.93 -35.03
C ASP A 143 14.70 14.76 -35.77
N ARG A 144 13.38 14.87 -36.00
CA ARG A 144 12.48 13.93 -36.71
C ARG A 144 12.41 12.49 -36.16
N LYS A 145 13.38 12.04 -35.38
CA LYS A 145 13.47 10.66 -34.85
C LYS A 145 12.27 10.26 -33.98
N ILE A 146 11.63 11.23 -33.33
CA ILE A 146 10.39 11.01 -32.54
C ILE A 146 9.26 10.44 -33.40
N LEU A 147 9.14 10.85 -34.67
CA LEU A 147 8.06 10.45 -35.57
C LEU A 147 8.05 8.94 -35.82
N TRP A 148 9.25 8.35 -35.93
CA TRP A 148 9.44 6.95 -36.26
C TRP A 148 9.60 6.06 -35.03
N ARG A 149 10.20 6.59 -33.94
CA ARG A 149 10.44 5.81 -32.71
C ARG A 149 9.25 5.81 -31.75
N HIS A 150 8.57 6.94 -31.64
CA HIS A 150 7.48 7.16 -30.68
C HIS A 150 6.33 7.94 -31.35
N PRO A 151 5.63 7.31 -32.32
CA PRO A 151 4.61 7.97 -33.14
C PRO A 151 3.42 8.47 -32.32
N TYR A 152 3.08 7.84 -31.20
CA TYR A 152 2.01 8.29 -30.31
C TYR A 152 2.44 9.51 -29.48
N VAL A 153 3.70 9.57 -29.02
CA VAL A 153 4.27 10.81 -28.46
C VAL A 153 4.28 11.93 -29.50
N ALA A 154 4.69 11.65 -30.73
CA ALA A 154 4.71 12.63 -31.82
C ALA A 154 3.30 13.17 -32.12
N PHE A 155 2.30 12.29 -32.20
CA PHE A 155 0.90 12.67 -32.34
C PHE A 155 0.44 13.57 -31.18
N ASN A 156 0.77 13.23 -29.93
CA ASN A 156 0.42 14.05 -28.75
C ASN A 156 1.14 15.42 -28.75
N MET A 157 2.38 15.51 -29.23
CA MET A 157 3.07 16.79 -29.44
C MET A 157 2.37 17.64 -30.51
N PHE A 158 1.90 17.01 -31.60
CA PHE A 158 1.20 17.69 -32.68
C PHE A 158 -0.24 18.11 -32.31
N ASP A 159 -0.99 17.31 -31.54
CA ASP A 159 -2.28 17.75 -30.96
C ASP A 159 -2.07 18.98 -30.07
N LYS A 160 -1.07 18.98 -29.19
CA LYS A 160 -0.78 20.15 -28.33
C LYS A 160 -0.49 21.42 -29.12
N PHE A 161 0.09 21.30 -30.31
CA PHE A 161 0.33 22.39 -31.25
C PHE A 161 -0.99 22.89 -31.87
N LEU A 162 -1.86 21.99 -32.36
CA LEU A 162 -3.10 22.34 -33.06
C LEU A 162 -4.26 22.76 -32.15
N ASN A 163 -4.44 22.10 -31.00
CA ASN A 163 -5.56 22.23 -30.06
C ASN A 163 -6.01 23.67 -29.70
N PRO A 164 -5.12 24.69 -29.60
CA PRO A 164 -5.52 26.11 -29.55
C PRO A 164 -6.56 26.54 -30.60
N VAL A 165 -6.45 26.06 -31.84
CA VAL A 165 -7.28 26.49 -32.97
C VAL A 165 -8.74 26.02 -32.82
N PRO A 166 -9.07 24.72 -32.67
CA PRO A 166 -10.45 24.28 -32.46
C PRO A 166 -11.03 24.80 -31.14
N MET A 167 -10.21 25.03 -30.10
CA MET A 167 -10.69 25.66 -28.86
C MET A 167 -11.17 27.10 -29.07
N LEU A 168 -10.41 27.92 -29.81
CA LEU A 168 -10.82 29.30 -30.12
C LEU A 168 -11.97 29.35 -31.12
N LEU A 169 -11.95 28.48 -32.14
CA LEU A 169 -13.03 28.37 -33.11
C LEU A 169 -14.36 27.97 -32.44
N GLY A 170 -14.34 27.00 -31.54
CA GLY A 170 -15.52 26.61 -30.75
C GLY A 170 -16.07 27.78 -29.93
N LEU A 171 -15.21 28.55 -29.27
CA LEU A 171 -15.64 29.74 -28.52
C LEU A 171 -16.21 30.82 -29.46
N ALA A 172 -15.57 31.07 -30.61
CA ALA A 172 -16.04 32.03 -31.60
C ALA A 172 -17.42 31.64 -32.19
N ILE A 173 -17.67 30.34 -32.41
CA ILE A 173 -18.98 29.82 -32.85
C ILE A 173 -20.05 30.04 -31.78
N ILE A 174 -19.75 29.80 -30.50
CA ILE A 174 -20.71 30.04 -29.41
C ILE A 174 -21.07 31.54 -29.32
N VAL A 175 -20.04 32.41 -29.38
CA VAL A 175 -20.24 33.87 -29.33
C VAL A 175 -20.97 34.40 -30.57
N SER A 176 -20.64 33.93 -31.77
CA SER A 176 -21.31 34.39 -32.99
C SER A 176 -22.79 34.00 -33.01
N ASN A 177 -23.14 32.79 -32.58
CA ASN A 177 -24.54 32.37 -32.44
C ASN A 177 -25.29 33.24 -31.41
N LEU A 178 -24.67 33.57 -30.28
CA LEU A 178 -25.24 34.45 -29.26
C LEU A 178 -25.45 35.89 -29.72
N VAL A 179 -24.60 36.41 -30.61
CA VAL A 179 -24.66 37.79 -31.12
C VAL A 179 -25.61 37.91 -32.32
N VAL A 180 -25.61 36.93 -33.22
CA VAL A 180 -26.41 36.97 -34.47
C VAL A 180 -27.86 36.56 -34.25
N SER A 181 -28.16 35.73 -33.24
CA SER A 181 -29.51 35.23 -33.04
C SER A 181 -30.45 36.27 -32.42
N GLN A 182 -31.60 36.47 -33.08
CA GLN A 182 -32.68 37.32 -32.57
C GLN A 182 -33.44 36.64 -31.42
N ASP A 183 -33.50 35.30 -31.38
CA ASP A 183 -34.08 34.54 -30.27
C ASP A 183 -33.00 34.06 -29.30
N LYS A 184 -32.73 34.89 -28.30
CA LYS A 184 -31.75 34.60 -27.25
C LYS A 184 -32.15 33.43 -26.36
N GLY A 185 -33.45 33.20 -26.15
CA GLY A 185 -33.97 32.11 -25.30
C GLY A 185 -33.74 30.74 -25.93
N THR A 186 -34.08 30.60 -27.21
CA THR A 186 -33.76 29.40 -27.99
C THR A 186 -32.25 29.20 -28.11
N THR A 187 -31.47 30.24 -28.39
CA THR A 187 -30.00 30.11 -28.56
C THR A 187 -29.31 29.66 -27.27
N ALA A 188 -29.71 30.21 -26.13
CA ALA A 188 -29.21 29.75 -24.83
C ALA A 188 -29.55 28.27 -24.57
N SER A 189 -30.79 27.87 -24.87
CA SER A 189 -31.31 26.53 -24.58
C SER A 189 -30.79 25.43 -25.50
N TYR A 190 -30.63 25.70 -26.80
CA TYR A 190 -30.29 24.69 -27.82
C TYR A 190 -28.81 24.70 -28.24
N VAL A 191 -28.04 25.75 -27.94
CA VAL A 191 -26.61 25.84 -28.30
C VAL A 191 -25.72 26.00 -27.07
N VAL A 192 -25.97 27.02 -26.24
CA VAL A 192 -25.05 27.36 -25.14
C VAL A 192 -25.09 26.32 -24.02
N LEU A 193 -26.28 26.01 -23.49
CA LEU A 193 -26.42 25.05 -22.38
C LEU A 193 -25.91 23.65 -22.74
N PRO A 194 -26.24 23.04 -23.90
CA PRO A 194 -25.68 21.74 -24.29
C PRO A 194 -24.16 21.74 -24.40
N VAL A 195 -23.56 22.79 -24.98
CA VAL A 195 -22.09 22.88 -25.12
C VAL A 195 -21.40 23.10 -23.77
N LEU A 196 -21.96 23.93 -22.89
CA LEU A 196 -21.43 24.10 -21.53
C LEU A 196 -21.55 22.81 -20.71
N SER A 197 -22.68 22.11 -20.78
CA SER A 197 -22.88 20.80 -20.14
C SER A 197 -21.91 19.76 -20.66
N TRP A 198 -21.68 19.69 -21.98
CA TRP A 198 -20.69 18.79 -22.59
C TRP A 198 -19.25 19.13 -22.17
N LEU A 199 -18.90 20.42 -22.10
CA LEU A 199 -17.59 20.86 -21.59
C LEU A 199 -17.41 20.49 -20.12
N LEU A 200 -18.42 20.74 -19.26
CA LEU A 200 -18.39 20.35 -17.85
C LEU A 200 -18.23 18.83 -17.70
N PHE A 201 -19.06 18.04 -18.40
CA PHE A 201 -19.02 16.59 -18.36
C PHE A 201 -17.66 16.03 -18.83
N SER A 202 -17.23 16.36 -20.04
CA SER A 202 -15.99 15.83 -20.63
C SER A 202 -14.72 16.24 -19.87
N ARG A 203 -14.70 17.44 -19.26
CA ARG A 203 -13.58 17.91 -18.45
C ARG A 203 -13.59 17.29 -17.06
N THR A 204 -14.76 17.10 -16.44
CA THR A 204 -14.91 16.35 -15.19
C THR A 204 -14.45 14.90 -15.36
N LEU A 205 -14.87 14.24 -16.44
CA LEU A 205 -14.49 12.85 -16.75
C LEU A 205 -12.96 12.71 -16.85
N ARG A 206 -12.27 13.62 -17.54
CA ARG A 206 -10.79 13.65 -17.58
C ARG A 206 -10.14 13.95 -16.22
N MET A 207 -10.85 14.59 -15.30
CA MET A 207 -10.37 14.88 -13.94
C MET A 207 -10.68 13.77 -12.92
N ILE A 208 -11.39 12.68 -13.28
CA ILE A 208 -11.75 11.60 -12.33
C ILE A 208 -10.55 11.12 -11.48
N PRO A 209 -9.36 10.82 -12.04
CA PRO A 209 -8.21 10.39 -11.22
C PRO A 209 -7.70 11.45 -10.23
N HIS A 210 -7.98 12.74 -10.48
CA HIS A 210 -7.71 13.81 -9.52
C HIS A 210 -8.77 13.86 -8.42
N ILE A 211 -10.06 13.81 -8.81
CA ILE A 211 -11.21 13.97 -7.91
C ILE A 211 -11.30 12.78 -6.94
N ILE A 212 -10.96 11.56 -7.38
CA ILE A 212 -10.84 10.38 -6.50
C ILE A 212 -9.83 10.65 -5.36
N ARG A 213 -8.69 11.29 -5.67
CA ARG A 213 -7.64 11.64 -4.69
C ARG A 213 -7.99 12.85 -3.83
N LYS A 214 -8.70 13.84 -4.36
CA LYS A 214 -9.10 15.08 -3.66
C LYS A 214 -10.55 15.46 -4.02
N PRO A 215 -11.57 14.85 -3.39
CA PRO A 215 -12.98 15.06 -3.77
C PRO A 215 -13.44 16.52 -3.63
N SER A 216 -12.96 17.23 -2.61
CA SER A 216 -13.23 18.66 -2.37
C SER A 216 -12.81 19.55 -3.54
N HIS A 217 -11.88 19.12 -4.40
CA HIS A 217 -11.45 19.90 -5.55
C HIS A 217 -12.49 19.97 -6.68
N ILE A 218 -13.60 19.20 -6.61
CA ILE A 218 -14.68 19.24 -7.62
C ILE A 218 -15.23 20.66 -7.86
N VAL A 219 -15.28 21.49 -6.81
CA VAL A 219 -15.77 22.88 -6.90
C VAL A 219 -14.89 23.78 -7.77
N TYR A 220 -13.63 23.39 -8.01
CA TYR A 220 -12.68 24.14 -8.84
C TYR A 220 -12.71 23.73 -10.32
N ILE A 221 -13.50 22.73 -10.72
CA ILE A 221 -13.60 22.30 -12.13
C ILE A 221 -14.07 23.43 -13.06
N PRO A 222 -15.12 24.23 -12.75
CA PRO A 222 -15.51 25.35 -13.60
C PRO A 222 -14.37 26.35 -13.78
N ALA A 223 -13.63 26.65 -12.71
CA ALA A 223 -12.47 27.53 -12.78
C ALA A 223 -11.30 26.93 -13.57
N MET A 224 -11.10 25.60 -13.54
CA MET A 224 -10.14 24.90 -14.39
C MET A 224 -10.52 25.00 -15.88
N ILE A 225 -11.81 24.91 -16.22
CA ILE A 225 -12.29 25.10 -17.60
C ILE A 225 -11.99 26.53 -18.07
N LEU A 226 -12.34 27.55 -17.27
CA LEU A 226 -12.01 28.94 -17.58
C LEU A 226 -10.49 29.15 -17.73
N PHE A 227 -9.70 28.56 -16.83
CA PHE A 227 -8.24 28.59 -16.92
C PHE A 227 -7.72 27.89 -18.18
N GLN A 228 -8.37 26.83 -18.66
CA GLN A 228 -7.97 26.12 -19.87
C GLN A 228 -8.19 26.96 -21.15
N TYR A 229 -9.21 27.82 -21.19
CA TYR A 229 -9.35 28.83 -22.25
C TYR A 229 -8.34 29.98 -22.08
N PHE A 230 -8.13 30.47 -20.86
CA PHE A 230 -7.08 31.46 -20.57
C PHE A 230 -5.68 30.97 -20.97
N PHE A 231 -5.40 29.68 -20.75
CA PHE A 231 -4.14 29.03 -21.13
C PHE A 231 -3.94 28.97 -22.66
N VAL A 232 -5.00 29.04 -23.47
CA VAL A 232 -4.84 29.19 -24.93
C VAL A 232 -4.25 30.56 -25.27
N MET A 233 -4.66 31.64 -24.60
CA MET A 233 -4.05 32.96 -24.76
C MET A 233 -2.58 32.96 -24.33
N ILE A 234 -2.24 32.25 -23.24
CA ILE A 234 -0.83 32.02 -22.85
C ILE A 234 -0.05 31.27 -23.94
N LYS A 235 -0.64 30.24 -24.57
CA LYS A 235 0.00 29.51 -25.69
C LYS A 235 0.29 30.43 -26.88
N VAL A 236 -0.67 31.25 -27.31
CA VAL A 236 -0.48 32.21 -28.42
C VAL A 236 0.61 33.22 -28.08
N TYR A 237 0.56 33.83 -26.90
CA TYR A 237 1.59 34.76 -26.43
C TYR A 237 2.98 34.10 -26.33
N ALA A 238 3.05 32.83 -25.91
CA ALA A 238 4.31 32.08 -25.86
C ALA A 238 4.95 31.91 -27.24
N VAL A 239 4.17 31.63 -28.29
CA VAL A 239 4.66 31.52 -29.69
C VAL A 239 5.28 32.84 -30.16
N CYS A 240 4.64 33.98 -29.88
CA CYS A 240 5.19 35.30 -30.19
C CYS A 240 6.45 35.66 -29.39
N THR A 241 6.79 34.91 -28.33
CA THR A 241 7.86 35.22 -27.38
C THR A 241 8.86 34.08 -27.15
N LEU A 242 9.01 33.15 -28.11
CA LEU A 242 9.97 32.03 -28.01
C LEU A 242 11.45 32.49 -27.98
N HIS A 243 11.73 33.73 -28.37
CA HIS A 243 13.04 34.36 -28.24
C HIS A 243 13.43 34.70 -26.79
N ILE A 244 12.46 34.75 -25.86
CA ILE A 244 12.71 34.98 -24.43
C ILE A 244 13.06 33.63 -23.78
N THR A 245 14.34 33.42 -23.49
CA THR A 245 14.87 32.11 -23.06
C THR A 245 15.13 31.99 -21.56
N ASP A 246 15.10 33.12 -20.83
CA ASP A 246 15.39 33.23 -19.40
C ASP A 246 14.40 32.53 -18.47
N TRP A 247 14.84 32.32 -17.23
CA TRP A 247 14.02 31.73 -16.16
C TRP A 247 12.86 32.62 -15.73
N GLY A 248 12.95 33.95 -15.83
CA GLY A 248 11.87 34.92 -15.58
C GLY A 248 11.30 34.98 -14.14
N SER A 249 11.66 34.03 -13.28
CA SER A 249 11.28 33.95 -11.86
C SER A 249 12.50 33.86 -10.93
N ARG A 250 13.70 34.06 -11.46
CA ARG A 250 14.99 34.17 -10.76
C ARG A 250 15.74 35.35 -11.39
N PRO A 251 16.56 36.12 -10.64
CA PRO A 251 17.46 37.09 -11.23
C PRO A 251 18.41 36.38 -12.19
N THR A 252 18.66 36.99 -13.35
CA THR A 252 19.63 36.49 -14.33
C THR A 252 21.04 36.69 -13.79
N VAL A 253 21.83 35.62 -13.73
CA VAL A 253 23.28 35.74 -13.56
C VAL A 253 23.82 36.29 -14.88
N ALA A 254 24.14 37.58 -14.91
CA ALA A 254 24.78 38.19 -16.07
C ALA A 254 26.12 37.49 -16.33
N ARG A 255 26.34 37.00 -17.55
CA ARG A 255 27.71 36.75 -18.00
C ARG A 255 28.40 38.11 -18.07
N ALA A 256 29.47 38.29 -17.30
CA ALA A 256 30.41 39.36 -17.54
C ALA A 256 30.87 39.27 -19.01
N ASN A 257 30.96 40.42 -19.68
CA ASN A 257 31.50 40.46 -21.04
C ASN A 257 32.94 39.95 -21.02
N ALA A 258 33.30 39.16 -22.03
CA ALA A 258 34.66 38.66 -22.20
C ALA A 258 35.58 39.79 -22.71
N THR A 259 36.01 40.67 -21.80
CA THR A 259 37.08 41.66 -22.06
C THR A 259 38.05 41.87 -20.89
N ASP A 260 37.66 41.63 -19.63
CA ASP A 260 38.54 41.85 -18.47
C ASP A 260 38.82 40.56 -17.70
N GLY A 261 40.11 40.25 -17.54
CA GLY A 261 40.62 38.99 -16.99
C GLY A 261 40.50 38.86 -15.47
N VAL A 262 39.28 38.86 -14.94
CA VAL A 262 39.02 38.49 -13.54
C VAL A 262 38.64 37.01 -13.47
N VAL A 263 39.63 36.17 -13.18
CA VAL A 263 39.41 34.79 -12.75
C VAL A 263 38.72 34.85 -11.39
N ILE A 264 37.40 34.66 -11.35
CA ILE A 264 36.72 34.33 -10.10
C ILE A 264 37.08 32.88 -9.80
N GLU A 265 38.06 32.71 -8.91
CA GLU A 265 38.62 31.44 -8.53
C GLU A 265 37.55 30.57 -7.85
N CYS A 266 37.10 29.52 -8.55
CA CYS A 266 36.08 28.61 -8.05
C CYS A 266 36.73 27.45 -7.26
N SER A 267 37.63 27.80 -6.33
CA SER A 267 38.34 26.86 -5.44
C SER A 267 37.40 26.32 -4.37
N GLU A 268 36.87 27.19 -3.50
CA GLU A 268 35.97 26.84 -2.39
C GLU A 268 34.75 25.99 -2.80
N ARG A 269 34.31 26.06 -4.07
CA ARG A 269 33.16 25.31 -4.58
C ARG A 269 33.51 23.93 -5.14
N LYS A 270 34.76 23.73 -5.58
CA LYS A 270 35.27 22.40 -5.95
C LYS A 270 35.53 21.57 -4.70
N ASP A 271 36.15 22.17 -3.69
CA ASP A 271 36.54 21.47 -2.47
C ASP A 271 35.30 20.95 -1.72
N ARG A 272 34.23 21.76 -1.60
CA ARG A 272 32.97 21.32 -0.98
C ARG A 272 32.19 20.29 -1.80
N PHE A 273 32.36 20.25 -3.13
CA PHE A 273 31.73 19.22 -3.97
C PHE A 273 32.54 17.92 -3.96
N ALA A 274 33.86 18.00 -3.90
CA ALA A 274 34.75 16.85 -3.68
C ALA A 274 34.51 16.26 -2.29
N GLU A 275 34.44 17.08 -1.24
CA GLU A 275 34.14 16.67 0.13
C GLU A 275 32.73 16.05 0.26
N ALA A 276 31.73 16.57 -0.47
CA ALA A 276 30.41 15.95 -0.54
C ALA A 276 30.42 14.61 -1.29
N LEU A 277 31.20 14.48 -2.37
CA LEU A 277 31.39 13.23 -3.11
C LEU A 277 32.19 12.20 -2.31
N GLU A 278 33.21 12.61 -1.55
CA GLU A 278 33.94 11.75 -0.63
C GLU A 278 33.05 11.30 0.53
N ARG A 279 32.28 12.19 1.15
CA ARG A 279 31.29 11.81 2.18
C ARG A 279 30.21 10.87 1.64
N PHE A 280 29.76 11.06 0.40
CA PHE A 280 28.78 10.18 -0.25
C PHE A 280 29.39 8.84 -0.69
N ALA A 281 30.64 8.82 -1.16
CA ALA A 281 31.40 7.61 -1.47
C ALA A 281 31.77 6.82 -0.20
N LEU A 282 32.10 7.51 0.89
CA LEU A 282 32.37 6.93 2.20
C LEU A 282 31.10 6.34 2.82
N ALA A 283 29.95 7.03 2.69
CA ALA A 283 28.64 6.46 3.04
C ALA A 283 28.30 5.20 2.21
N LEU A 284 28.67 5.17 0.93
CA LEU A 284 28.51 3.99 0.05
C LEU A 284 29.58 2.90 0.26
N GLN A 285 30.67 3.15 0.98
CA GLN A 285 31.75 2.19 1.23
C GLN A 285 31.80 1.65 2.66
N LEU A 286 31.21 2.36 3.65
CA LEU A 286 31.25 1.92 5.05
C LEU A 286 30.03 1.10 5.48
N ASN A 287 28.82 1.42 5.01
CA ASN A 287 27.61 0.72 5.44
C ASN A 287 26.82 0.15 4.26
N GLY A 288 26.70 -1.17 4.23
CA GLY A 288 25.39 -1.76 3.96
C GLY A 288 24.51 -1.54 5.20
N ASP A 289 23.21 -1.38 4.95
CA ASP A 289 22.14 -1.22 5.94
C ASP A 289 22.03 0.17 6.62
N ASP A 290 20.79 0.66 6.58
CA ASP A 290 20.14 1.83 7.21
C ASP A 290 20.82 3.21 7.33
N VAL A 291 20.15 4.22 6.77
CA VAL A 291 20.31 5.64 7.13
C VAL A 291 18.95 6.31 7.31
N GLU A 292 18.72 6.83 8.51
CA GLU A 292 17.60 7.67 8.91
C GLU A 292 17.77 9.11 8.38
N LEU A 293 16.71 9.71 7.83
CA LEU A 293 16.75 11.08 7.29
C LEU A 293 16.55 12.13 8.39
N VAL A 294 17.65 12.60 8.99
CA VAL A 294 17.63 13.76 9.90
C VAL A 294 17.22 15.03 9.14
N PRO A 295 16.17 15.76 9.56
CA PRO A 295 15.74 16.98 8.89
C PRO A 295 16.65 18.17 9.25
N SER A 296 17.49 18.62 8.32
CA SER A 296 18.21 19.88 8.48
C SER A 296 17.25 21.08 8.33
N THR A 297 17.15 21.89 9.38
CA THR A 297 16.24 23.04 9.48
C THR A 297 16.76 24.30 8.76
N GLU A 298 17.31 24.14 7.55
CA GLU A 298 17.77 25.26 6.72
C GLU A 298 17.07 25.34 5.35
N ASN A 299 16.70 26.57 4.96
CA ASN A 299 15.89 26.88 3.77
C ASN A 299 16.65 26.69 2.44
N PHE A 300 16.90 25.44 2.02
CA PHE A 300 17.50 25.16 0.70
C PHE A 300 16.46 25.18 -0.42
N ALA A 301 16.28 26.36 -1.00
CA ALA A 301 15.28 26.64 -2.03
C ALA A 301 15.69 26.16 -3.44
N SER A 302 15.36 24.90 -3.77
CA SER A 302 15.21 24.40 -5.16
C SER A 302 16.47 24.43 -6.04
N GLU A 303 17.48 23.61 -5.73
CA GLU A 303 18.60 23.37 -6.64
C GLU A 303 18.45 22.00 -7.33
N SER A 304 18.47 22.00 -8.66
CA SER A 304 18.34 20.79 -9.48
C SER A 304 19.72 20.15 -9.67
N TYR A 305 20.13 19.31 -8.72
CA TYR A 305 21.32 18.46 -8.87
C TYR A 305 20.93 17.07 -9.37
N ALA A 306 21.49 16.66 -10.51
CA ALA A 306 21.37 15.30 -11.02
C ALA A 306 22.49 14.45 -10.40
N VAL A 307 22.15 13.59 -9.43
CA VAL A 307 23.06 12.58 -8.89
C VAL A 307 22.83 11.26 -9.64
N ALA A 308 23.87 10.75 -10.29
CA ALA A 308 23.81 9.50 -11.06
C ALA A 308 24.32 8.32 -10.22
N VAL A 309 23.42 7.43 -9.81
CA VAL A 309 23.75 6.15 -9.16
C VAL A 309 23.73 5.04 -10.22
N ALA A 310 24.74 4.16 -10.22
CA ALA A 310 24.91 3.13 -11.22
C ALA A 310 24.61 1.73 -10.66
N MET A 311 23.85 0.92 -11.41
CA MET A 311 23.67 -0.52 -11.17
C MET A 311 24.08 -1.30 -12.43
N LYS A 312 24.69 -2.47 -12.25
CA LYS A 312 25.40 -3.21 -13.31
C LYS A 312 24.57 -4.39 -13.85
N ALA A 313 24.59 -4.47 -15.19
CA ALA A 313 24.14 -5.51 -16.13
C ALA A 313 23.45 -6.82 -15.65
N PHE A 314 22.41 -7.18 -16.40
CA PHE A 314 22.21 -8.54 -16.92
C PHE A 314 22.01 -8.44 -18.44
N GLU A 315 22.66 -9.31 -19.21
CA GLU A 315 22.54 -9.45 -20.67
C GLU A 315 21.88 -10.80 -21.01
N GLY A 316 21.20 -10.89 -22.16
CA GLY A 316 20.46 -12.09 -22.57
C GLY A 316 19.82 -11.94 -23.95
N ASP A 317 20.59 -12.30 -24.97
CA ASP A 317 20.32 -12.57 -26.39
C ASP A 317 19.00 -12.20 -27.08
N SER A 318 19.18 -11.69 -28.30
CA SER A 318 18.19 -11.51 -29.35
C SER A 318 18.49 -12.41 -30.56
N GLU A 319 17.50 -12.97 -31.25
CA GLU A 319 17.59 -13.19 -32.72
C GLU A 319 16.22 -13.21 -33.43
N LYS A 320 16.17 -12.51 -34.59
CA LYS A 320 15.44 -12.79 -35.86
C LYS A 320 13.92 -13.06 -35.82
N SER A 321 13.11 -12.36 -36.62
CA SER A 321 13.10 -12.54 -38.09
C SER A 321 12.68 -11.29 -38.91
N THR A 322 12.77 -11.38 -40.24
CA THR A 322 12.56 -10.29 -41.22
C THR A 322 11.58 -10.69 -42.34
N ASN A 323 11.23 -9.71 -43.20
CA ASN A 323 10.41 -9.83 -44.44
C ASN A 323 8.89 -9.94 -44.15
N ALA A 324 7.91 -9.57 -45.00
CA ALA A 324 7.77 -8.88 -46.30
C ALA A 324 6.26 -8.55 -46.49
N THR A 325 5.74 -7.67 -47.37
CA THR A 325 6.25 -6.74 -48.40
C THR A 325 5.20 -5.61 -48.62
N ASP A 326 5.47 -4.64 -49.49
CA ASP A 326 4.48 -3.66 -50.00
C ASP A 326 3.42 -4.30 -50.92
N ASP A 327 2.25 -3.66 -51.02
CA ASP A 327 1.55 -3.49 -52.32
C ASP A 327 0.51 -2.35 -52.25
N GLU A 328 0.61 -1.37 -53.16
CA GLU A 328 -0.42 -0.35 -53.41
C GLU A 328 -1.31 -0.79 -54.58
N SER A 329 -2.63 -0.59 -54.49
CA SER A 329 -3.44 -0.44 -55.70
C SER A 329 -4.64 0.49 -55.50
N THR A 330 -4.72 1.48 -56.39
CA THR A 330 -5.80 2.44 -56.58
C THR A 330 -7.06 1.81 -57.16
N PHE A 331 -8.25 2.35 -56.88
CA PHE A 331 -9.35 2.40 -57.86
C PHE A 331 -10.31 3.57 -57.61
N ASP A 332 -10.94 4.04 -58.69
CA ASP A 332 -11.55 5.37 -58.83
C ASP A 332 -13.00 5.55 -58.32
N ASP A 333 -13.32 6.84 -58.22
CA ASP A 333 -14.61 7.55 -58.30
C ASP A 333 -15.74 6.86 -59.12
N GLU A 334 -17.01 6.95 -58.68
CA GLU A 334 -17.98 7.94 -59.21
C GLU A 334 -19.45 7.77 -58.73
N THR A 335 -20.12 8.91 -58.43
CA THR A 335 -21.60 9.15 -58.42
C THR A 335 -22.47 8.40 -57.37
N LYS A 336 -23.44 9.02 -56.68
CA LYS A 336 -24.50 9.95 -57.12
C LYS A 336 -24.98 10.87 -55.99
N ALA A 337 -25.41 12.08 -56.34
CA ALA A 337 -26.04 13.02 -55.42
C ALA A 337 -27.57 12.85 -55.37
N GLU A 338 -28.14 12.61 -54.18
CA GLU A 338 -29.57 12.81 -53.91
C GLU A 338 -29.79 14.00 -52.97
N THR A 339 -30.61 14.95 -53.39
CA THR A 339 -30.95 16.17 -52.65
C THR A 339 -31.97 15.91 -51.53
N VAL A 340 -31.49 15.38 -50.41
CA VAL A 340 -32.32 15.26 -49.19
C VAL A 340 -32.55 16.66 -48.59
N LYS A 341 -33.83 17.06 -48.47
CA LYS A 341 -34.21 18.31 -47.79
C LYS A 341 -33.79 18.28 -46.32
N PHE A 342 -32.77 19.07 -45.98
CA PHE A 342 -32.26 19.21 -44.62
C PHE A 342 -33.30 19.88 -43.71
N VAL A 343 -34.03 19.09 -42.91
CA VAL A 343 -34.76 19.62 -41.76
C VAL A 343 -33.75 19.79 -40.62
N PRO A 344 -33.50 21.01 -40.10
CA PRO A 344 -32.47 21.21 -39.09
C PRO A 344 -32.75 20.41 -37.82
N TRP A 345 -31.73 19.69 -37.35
CA TRP A 345 -31.80 18.74 -36.23
C TRP A 345 -32.33 19.35 -34.92
N TYR A 346 -32.14 20.66 -34.73
CA TYR A 346 -32.62 21.41 -33.56
C TYR A 346 -34.15 21.51 -33.44
N LYS A 347 -34.93 21.16 -34.48
CA LYS A 347 -36.41 21.20 -34.44
C LYS A 347 -37.08 19.91 -33.91
N ARG A 348 -36.32 18.93 -33.41
CA ARG A 348 -36.86 17.65 -32.91
C ARG A 348 -36.87 17.59 -31.38
N PRO A 349 -38.01 17.76 -30.68
CA PRO A 349 -38.05 17.73 -29.21
C PRO A 349 -37.59 16.39 -28.61
N ALA A 350 -37.70 15.28 -29.35
CA ALA A 350 -37.16 13.98 -28.95
C ALA A 350 -35.62 13.99 -28.76
N VAL A 351 -34.87 14.81 -29.50
CA VAL A 351 -33.41 14.96 -29.31
C VAL A 351 -33.10 15.74 -28.05
N LEU A 352 -33.95 16.71 -27.67
CA LEU A 352 -33.81 17.49 -26.45
C LEU A 352 -34.07 16.62 -25.22
N ILE A 353 -35.15 15.82 -25.23
CA ILE A 353 -35.41 14.80 -24.20
C ILE A 353 -34.27 13.79 -24.18
N GLY A 354 -33.83 13.27 -25.33
CA GLY A 354 -32.70 12.34 -25.41
C GLY A 354 -31.40 12.90 -24.80
N ALA A 355 -31.03 14.14 -25.09
CA ALA A 355 -29.80 14.75 -24.59
C ALA A 355 -29.89 15.16 -23.11
N VAL A 356 -31.03 15.67 -22.64
CA VAL A 356 -31.26 15.99 -21.23
C VAL A 356 -31.37 14.71 -20.39
N VAL A 357 -32.04 13.66 -20.90
CA VAL A 357 -32.06 12.34 -20.27
C VAL A 357 -30.67 11.72 -20.31
N LEU A 358 -29.91 11.75 -21.40
CA LEU A 358 -28.52 11.26 -21.42
C LEU A 358 -27.59 12.05 -20.50
N SER A 359 -27.84 13.34 -20.27
CA SER A 359 -27.07 14.16 -19.33
C SER A 359 -27.50 13.92 -17.88
N ALA A 360 -28.78 13.76 -17.60
CA ALA A 360 -29.32 13.45 -16.27
C ALA A 360 -29.04 12.00 -15.87
N VAL A 361 -29.13 11.06 -16.80
CA VAL A 361 -28.67 9.66 -16.69
C VAL A 361 -27.15 9.62 -16.66
N GLY A 362 -26.43 10.47 -17.38
CA GLY A 362 -24.97 10.58 -17.28
C GLY A 362 -24.53 11.09 -15.90
N VAL A 363 -25.20 12.10 -15.35
CA VAL A 363 -24.97 12.59 -13.99
C VAL A 363 -25.45 11.57 -12.95
N ALA A 364 -26.59 10.91 -13.16
CA ALA A 364 -27.10 9.88 -12.26
C ALA A 364 -26.26 8.59 -12.31
N LEU A 365 -25.67 8.22 -13.45
CA LEU A 365 -24.68 7.13 -13.59
C LEU A 365 -23.30 7.57 -13.09
N VAL A 366 -22.99 8.86 -13.05
CA VAL A 366 -21.85 9.38 -12.30
C VAL A 366 -22.14 9.37 -10.79
N PHE A 367 -23.36 9.62 -10.32
CA PHE A 367 -23.72 9.52 -8.90
C PHE A 367 -23.85 8.06 -8.42
N LEU A 368 -24.55 7.21 -9.18
CA LEU A 368 -24.58 5.75 -9.02
C LEU A 368 -23.20 5.14 -9.24
N GLY A 369 -22.39 5.72 -10.14
CA GLY A 369 -20.99 5.38 -10.33
C GLY A 369 -20.07 5.95 -9.25
N LEU A 370 -20.49 6.93 -8.47
CA LEU A 370 -19.74 7.48 -7.31
C LEU A 370 -20.10 6.73 -6.02
N THR A 371 -21.31 6.16 -5.92
CA THR A 371 -21.63 5.16 -4.91
C THR A 371 -21.03 3.80 -5.28
N ALA A 372 -21.16 3.35 -6.54
CA ALA A 372 -20.57 2.09 -6.99
C ALA A 372 -19.04 2.12 -7.07
N ALA A 373 -18.39 3.13 -7.67
CA ALA A 373 -16.91 3.16 -7.74
C ALA A 373 -16.22 3.62 -6.43
N ARG A 374 -16.98 3.89 -5.36
CA ARG A 374 -16.44 3.88 -3.99
C ARG A 374 -16.26 2.46 -3.47
N HIS A 375 -17.15 1.55 -3.86
CA HIS A 375 -16.93 0.12 -3.69
C HIS A 375 -16.17 -0.43 -4.89
N ARG A 376 -14.84 -0.51 -4.77
CA ARG A 376 -14.19 -1.68 -5.38
C ARG A 376 -14.92 -2.88 -4.79
N PHE A 377 -15.73 -3.56 -5.59
CA PHE A 377 -16.33 -4.83 -5.17
C PHE A 377 -15.21 -5.86 -5.15
N VAL A 378 -14.45 -5.83 -4.06
CA VAL A 378 -13.54 -6.89 -3.65
C VAL A 378 -14.46 -8.02 -3.20
N SER A 379 -14.82 -8.88 -4.15
CA SER A 379 -15.38 -10.18 -3.80
C SER A 379 -14.27 -11.01 -3.14
N TRP A 380 -14.62 -11.71 -2.08
CA TRP A 380 -13.69 -12.59 -1.40
C TRP A 380 -14.05 -14.04 -1.66
N GLU A 381 -13.06 -14.85 -2.00
CA GLU A 381 -13.22 -16.30 -2.18
C GLU A 381 -12.30 -17.03 -1.20
N MET A 382 -12.65 -18.28 -0.87
CA MET A 382 -11.88 -19.10 0.08
C MET A 382 -11.69 -20.53 -0.43
N ASP A 383 -10.43 -20.93 -0.58
CA ASP A 383 -10.01 -22.22 -1.15
C ASP A 383 -9.42 -23.13 -0.06
N VAL A 384 -9.75 -24.43 -0.07
CA VAL A 384 -9.13 -25.43 0.83
C VAL A 384 -7.72 -25.76 0.35
N ILE A 385 -6.74 -25.69 1.25
CA ILE A 385 -5.32 -25.99 0.96
C ILE A 385 -4.80 -27.23 1.68
N ALA A 386 -5.44 -27.62 2.79
CA ALA A 386 -5.13 -28.84 3.55
C ALA A 386 -6.40 -29.41 4.20
N ASN A 387 -6.40 -30.72 4.43
CA ASN A 387 -7.47 -31.44 5.15
C ASN A 387 -6.89 -32.30 6.31
N ASP A 388 -5.62 -32.07 6.65
CA ASP A 388 -4.84 -32.85 7.61
C ASP A 388 -4.30 -31.99 8.76
N LYS A 389 -4.98 -30.89 9.09
CA LYS A 389 -4.69 -30.10 10.29
C LYS A 389 -5.19 -30.82 11.55
N SER A 390 -4.45 -30.68 12.64
CA SER A 390 -4.88 -31.08 13.99
C SER A 390 -5.64 -29.97 14.72
N LEU A 391 -6.47 -30.30 15.70
CA LEU A 391 -7.17 -29.31 16.53
C LEU A 391 -6.15 -28.51 17.37
N SER A 392 -6.28 -27.18 17.41
CA SER A 392 -5.25 -26.28 17.96
C SER A 392 -5.85 -25.04 18.66
N SER A 393 -5.27 -24.59 19.77
CA SER A 393 -5.70 -23.37 20.51
C SER A 393 -5.05 -22.08 19.97
N ASP A 394 -4.93 -21.98 18.64
CA ASP A 394 -4.27 -20.90 17.91
C ASP A 394 -4.62 -19.48 18.40
N ARG A 395 -3.58 -18.65 18.62
CA ARG A 395 -3.63 -17.19 18.80
C ARG A 395 -3.40 -16.43 17.49
N ALA A 396 -3.71 -15.14 17.41
CA ALA A 396 -3.65 -14.35 16.17
C ALA A 396 -2.23 -14.20 15.61
N THR A 397 -2.10 -13.71 14.38
CA THR A 397 -0.81 -13.50 13.67
C THR A 397 0.03 -14.77 13.46
N GLY A 398 1.10 -14.69 12.65
CA GLY A 398 2.12 -15.73 12.49
C GLY A 398 1.67 -17.09 11.93
N ALA A 399 0.39 -17.30 11.58
CA ALA A 399 -0.09 -18.47 10.85
C ALA A 399 0.27 -18.43 9.35
N GLY A 400 0.66 -17.27 8.83
CA GLY A 400 1.19 -17.12 7.48
C GLY A 400 1.86 -15.77 7.26
N MET A 401 2.72 -15.71 6.25
CA MET A 401 3.51 -14.52 5.88
C MET A 401 3.73 -14.46 4.37
N TYR A 402 3.82 -13.26 3.81
CA TYR A 402 4.18 -13.01 2.41
C TYR A 402 5.61 -12.46 2.33
N ASP A 403 6.42 -13.00 1.42
CA ASP A 403 7.75 -12.47 1.08
C ASP A 403 7.72 -11.79 -0.30
N PRO A 404 7.84 -10.45 -0.39
CA PRO A 404 7.88 -9.73 -1.66
C PRO A 404 9.18 -9.96 -2.45
N VAL A 405 10.22 -10.58 -1.86
CA VAL A 405 11.48 -10.86 -2.57
C VAL A 405 11.40 -12.16 -3.38
N SER A 406 10.81 -13.22 -2.82
CA SER A 406 10.55 -14.45 -3.57
C SER A 406 9.22 -14.42 -4.35
N ASP A 407 8.36 -13.43 -4.07
CA ASP A 407 6.97 -13.38 -4.53
C ASP A 407 6.18 -14.65 -4.13
N SER A 408 6.32 -15.03 -2.86
CA SER A 408 5.72 -16.23 -2.28
C SER A 408 4.98 -15.95 -0.98
N THR A 409 3.91 -16.70 -0.73
CA THR A 409 3.26 -16.77 0.59
C THR A 409 3.53 -18.11 1.25
N PHE A 410 3.92 -18.08 2.53
CA PHE A 410 4.16 -19.25 3.37
C PHE A 410 3.10 -19.34 4.47
N ILE A 411 2.58 -20.54 4.72
CA ILE A 411 1.53 -20.79 5.71
C ILE A 411 1.98 -21.89 6.65
N ALA A 412 1.87 -21.68 7.96
CA ALA A 412 2.21 -22.64 8.99
C ALA A 412 0.97 -23.09 9.77
N TYR A 413 0.80 -24.40 9.94
CA TYR A 413 -0.25 -24.99 10.77
C TYR A 413 0.22 -26.26 11.48
N ALA A 414 -0.51 -26.63 12.54
CA ALA A 414 -0.35 -27.92 13.20
C ALA A 414 -0.85 -29.03 12.28
N GLY A 415 0.06 -29.76 11.65
CA GLY A 415 -0.25 -30.94 10.84
C GLY A 415 -0.67 -32.15 11.68
N PRO A 416 -0.66 -33.37 11.13
CA PRO A 416 -0.90 -34.58 11.89
C PRO A 416 0.06 -34.68 13.08
N TYR A 417 -0.45 -35.10 14.23
CA TYR A 417 0.24 -35.21 15.52
C TYR A 417 0.83 -33.91 16.05
N MET A 418 0.19 -32.78 15.72
CA MET A 418 0.71 -31.42 15.98
C MET A 418 2.04 -31.09 15.27
N ASP A 419 2.49 -31.91 14.31
CA ASP A 419 3.74 -31.65 13.58
C ASP A 419 3.73 -30.27 12.89
N PRO A 420 4.69 -29.37 13.21
CA PRO A 420 4.85 -28.09 12.54
C PRO A 420 4.97 -28.26 11.03
N THR A 421 3.97 -27.78 10.30
CA THR A 421 3.83 -27.98 8.85
C THR A 421 3.77 -26.65 8.14
N VAL A 422 4.62 -26.46 7.12
CA VAL A 422 4.68 -25.25 6.28
C VAL A 422 4.28 -25.60 4.85
N VAL A 423 3.48 -24.73 4.21
CA VAL A 423 3.13 -24.80 2.78
C VAL A 423 3.53 -23.51 2.09
N GLU A 424 3.98 -23.61 0.85
CA GLU A 424 4.50 -22.51 0.04
C GLU A 424 3.68 -22.35 -1.25
N TYR A 425 3.23 -21.12 -1.50
CA TYR A 425 2.56 -20.70 -2.73
C TYR A 425 3.40 -19.66 -3.46
N SER A 426 3.63 -19.85 -4.75
CA SER A 426 4.29 -18.88 -5.62
C SER A 426 3.23 -18.05 -6.34
N HIS A 427 3.27 -16.72 -6.20
CA HIS A 427 2.37 -15.80 -6.89
C HIS A 427 2.72 -15.70 -8.39
N ALA A 428 4.01 -15.66 -8.72
CA ALA A 428 4.49 -15.70 -10.11
C ALA A 428 3.98 -16.88 -10.95
N THR A 429 3.78 -18.07 -10.36
CA THR A 429 3.25 -19.26 -11.07
C THR A 429 1.78 -19.57 -10.75
N HIS A 430 1.22 -18.93 -9.73
CA HIS A 430 -0.08 -19.24 -9.09
C HIS A 430 -0.21 -20.72 -8.64
N GLN A 431 0.88 -21.33 -8.19
CA GLN A 431 0.92 -22.75 -7.78
C GLN A 431 1.39 -22.94 -6.33
N TRP A 432 0.78 -23.94 -5.68
CA TRP A 432 1.31 -24.55 -4.47
C TRP A 432 2.55 -25.36 -4.85
N MET A 433 3.70 -24.96 -4.32
CA MET A 433 4.99 -25.54 -4.70
C MET A 433 5.37 -26.70 -3.77
N ASN A 434 5.30 -26.47 -2.46
CA ASN A 434 5.93 -27.33 -1.46
C ASN A 434 5.06 -27.46 -0.20
N LYS A 435 5.12 -28.62 0.44
CA LYS A 435 4.59 -28.87 1.79
C LYS A 435 5.66 -29.60 2.60
N ALA A 436 6.17 -28.97 3.66
CA ALA A 436 7.23 -29.47 4.51
C ALA A 436 6.73 -29.67 5.95
N VAL A 437 7.02 -30.84 6.52
CA VAL A 437 6.97 -31.03 7.98
C VAL A 437 8.33 -30.60 8.52
N VAL A 438 8.37 -29.45 9.20
CA VAL A 438 9.62 -28.74 9.53
C VAL A 438 10.22 -29.15 10.87
N ALA A 439 9.39 -29.74 11.74
CA ALA A 439 9.81 -30.38 12.97
C ALA A 439 8.90 -31.58 13.23
N LYS A 440 9.30 -32.42 14.20
CA LYS A 440 8.42 -33.46 14.75
C LYS A 440 8.01 -33.10 16.16
N ALA A 441 6.70 -33.05 16.40
CA ALA A 441 6.15 -32.94 17.74
C ALA A 441 6.66 -34.13 18.59
N LYS A 442 6.96 -33.90 19.86
CA LYS A 442 7.44 -34.99 20.74
C LYS A 442 6.22 -35.74 21.31
N PHE A 443 6.45 -36.91 21.91
CA PHE A 443 5.35 -37.71 22.45
C PHE A 443 4.58 -36.96 23.56
N GLY A 444 3.25 -36.92 23.46
CA GLY A 444 2.37 -36.24 24.42
C GLY A 444 1.52 -35.10 23.86
N TYR A 445 1.39 -35.01 22.52
CA TYR A 445 0.76 -33.93 21.75
C TYR A 445 -0.34 -33.13 22.47
N ASP A 446 -0.15 -31.81 22.53
CA ASP A 446 -1.10 -30.87 23.11
C ASP A 446 -1.58 -29.90 22.01
N TYR A 447 -2.86 -29.55 22.00
CA TYR A 447 -3.45 -28.56 21.10
C TYR A 447 -2.82 -27.14 21.22
N HIS A 448 -2.01 -26.89 22.26
CA HIS A 448 -1.16 -25.69 22.38
C HIS A 448 0.04 -25.66 21.41
N ASP A 449 0.46 -26.80 20.86
CA ASP A 449 1.73 -26.99 20.14
C ASP A 449 1.68 -26.56 18.66
N TYR A 450 0.89 -25.53 18.38
CA TYR A 450 0.78 -24.98 17.03
C TYR A 450 2.04 -24.17 16.63
N PRO A 451 2.41 -24.14 15.34
CA PRO A 451 3.55 -23.38 14.86
C PRO A 451 3.22 -21.91 14.54
N ARG A 452 4.22 -21.03 14.65
CA ARG A 452 4.19 -19.65 14.13
C ARG A 452 5.43 -19.39 13.28
N ILE A 453 5.26 -18.70 12.14
CA ILE A 453 6.29 -18.50 11.12
C ILE A 453 6.63 -17.01 10.89
N VAL A 454 7.91 -16.73 10.66
CA VAL A 454 8.41 -15.43 10.18
C VAL A 454 9.61 -15.63 9.25
N MET A 455 9.91 -14.64 8.41
CA MET A 455 11.18 -14.57 7.66
C MET A 455 12.17 -13.72 8.46
N ALA A 456 13.31 -14.29 8.84
CA ALA A 456 14.43 -13.51 9.39
C ALA A 456 15.18 -12.75 8.27
N ASP A 457 15.96 -11.73 8.62
CA ASP A 457 16.55 -10.83 7.61
C ASP A 457 17.71 -11.44 6.81
N ASP A 458 18.32 -12.51 7.34
CA ASP A 458 19.17 -13.41 6.56
C ASP A 458 18.42 -14.11 5.41
N GLY A 459 17.09 -14.02 5.37
CA GLY A 459 16.21 -14.63 4.39
C GLY A 459 15.85 -16.08 4.68
N GLN A 460 16.13 -16.61 5.87
CA GLN A 460 15.72 -17.96 6.28
C GLN A 460 14.36 -17.92 6.99
N LEU A 461 13.53 -18.92 6.72
CA LEU A 461 12.27 -19.12 7.44
C LEU A 461 12.55 -19.62 8.85
N VAL A 462 11.94 -18.96 9.84
CA VAL A 462 11.95 -19.35 11.25
C VAL A 462 10.54 -19.77 11.64
N VAL A 463 10.39 -21.01 12.10
CA VAL A 463 9.16 -21.54 12.69
C VAL A 463 9.41 -21.81 14.17
N VAL A 464 8.52 -21.34 15.03
CA VAL A 464 8.57 -21.62 16.48
C VAL A 464 7.29 -22.32 16.92
N TYR A 465 7.40 -23.17 17.93
CA TYR A 465 6.28 -23.95 18.46
C TYR A 465 6.59 -24.38 19.91
N THR A 466 5.58 -24.83 20.65
CA THR A 466 5.77 -25.43 21.98
C THR A 466 5.75 -26.94 21.92
N ASN A 467 6.27 -27.58 22.96
CA ASN A 467 5.90 -28.94 23.33
C ASN A 467 5.38 -28.87 24.76
N SER A 468 4.11 -28.48 24.86
CA SER A 468 3.39 -28.14 26.09
C SER A 468 3.24 -29.36 27.00
N PRO A 469 3.32 -29.18 28.33
CA PRO A 469 3.39 -27.91 29.05
C PRO A 469 4.82 -27.38 29.33
N GLU A 470 5.86 -27.90 28.66
CA GLU A 470 7.22 -27.83 29.25
C GLU A 470 8.31 -27.11 28.46
N THR A 471 8.29 -27.03 27.12
CA THR A 471 9.48 -26.56 26.37
C THR A 471 9.15 -25.75 25.13
N LEU A 472 10.04 -24.81 24.78
CA LEU A 472 9.92 -23.89 23.64
C LEU A 472 10.93 -24.28 22.54
N HIS A 473 10.48 -24.38 21.28
CA HIS A 473 11.29 -24.89 20.17
C HIS A 473 11.33 -23.95 18.97
N ILE A 474 12.40 -24.06 18.20
CA ILE A 474 12.61 -23.40 16.91
C ILE A 474 13.03 -24.44 15.86
N SER A 475 12.42 -24.35 14.68
CA SER A 475 12.91 -24.96 13.47
C SER A 475 13.22 -23.89 12.43
N LYS A 476 14.48 -23.79 12.02
CA LYS A 476 14.96 -22.81 11.03
C LYS A 476 15.35 -23.49 9.73
N ALA A 477 14.86 -22.99 8.60
CA ALA A 477 15.19 -23.52 7.27
C ALA A 477 16.67 -23.29 6.94
N HIS A 478 17.37 -24.29 6.42
CA HIS A 478 18.74 -24.09 5.89
C HIS A 478 18.74 -23.27 4.59
N SER A 479 17.68 -23.43 3.79
CA SER A 479 17.49 -22.71 2.53
C SER A 479 16.93 -21.31 2.79
N LYS A 480 17.35 -20.33 1.98
CA LYS A 480 16.78 -18.98 2.01
C LYS A 480 15.51 -18.91 1.16
N ARG A 481 14.46 -18.26 1.69
CA ARG A 481 13.22 -17.87 1.00
C ARG A 481 12.47 -19.01 0.30
N THR A 482 12.53 -20.21 0.87
CA THR A 482 11.75 -21.38 0.44
C THR A 482 11.52 -22.30 1.65
N SER A 483 10.43 -23.05 1.62
CA SER A 483 10.14 -24.08 2.62
C SER A 483 10.91 -25.40 2.40
N THR A 484 11.67 -25.50 1.30
CA THR A 484 12.35 -26.72 0.87
C THR A 484 13.73 -26.93 1.48
N GLY A 485 14.12 -28.21 1.55
CA GLY A 485 15.44 -28.64 2.01
C GLY A 485 15.43 -29.06 3.47
N LEU A 486 16.59 -28.96 4.10
CA LEU A 486 16.77 -29.32 5.51
C LEU A 486 16.29 -28.18 6.43
N TRP A 487 15.83 -28.57 7.61
CA TRP A 487 15.43 -27.67 8.68
C TRP A 487 16.19 -28.08 9.97
N ASN A 488 16.62 -27.08 10.74
CA ASN A 488 17.35 -27.26 11.98
C ASN A 488 16.39 -27.10 13.17
N ASP A 489 15.78 -28.21 13.59
CA ASP A 489 14.90 -28.33 14.75
C ASP A 489 15.70 -28.39 16.06
N ARG A 490 15.44 -27.47 17.00
CA ARG A 490 16.06 -27.46 18.33
C ARG A 490 15.19 -26.79 19.39
N MET A 491 15.43 -27.16 20.64
CA MET A 491 14.92 -26.45 21.80
C MET A 491 15.58 -25.06 21.90
N ILE A 492 14.79 -24.05 22.23
CA ILE A 492 15.27 -22.71 22.64
C ILE A 492 15.65 -22.76 24.12
N ASN A 493 14.71 -23.19 24.97
CA ASN A 493 14.89 -23.39 26.41
C ASN A 493 13.86 -24.40 26.96
N ASP A 494 14.04 -24.75 28.22
CA ASP A 494 13.15 -25.60 29.03
C ASP A 494 12.14 -24.81 29.87
N ASP A 495 11.83 -23.58 29.47
CA ASP A 495 10.83 -22.77 30.15
C ASP A 495 9.42 -23.26 29.80
N LYS A 496 8.54 -23.36 30.81
CA LYS A 496 7.20 -23.98 30.70
C LYS A 496 6.22 -23.14 29.91
N ALA A 497 6.41 -23.12 28.60
CA ALA A 497 5.76 -22.21 27.67
C ALA A 497 4.47 -22.78 27.06
N THR A 498 3.49 -21.91 26.89
CA THR A 498 2.25 -22.16 26.11
C THR A 498 1.88 -20.92 25.31
N TYR A 499 1.15 -21.10 24.22
CA TYR A 499 0.72 -20.04 23.30
C TYR A 499 1.90 -19.23 22.69
N PRO A 500 2.72 -19.84 21.82
CA PRO A 500 3.84 -19.14 21.20
C PRO A 500 3.33 -18.00 20.28
N CYS A 501 3.90 -16.81 20.47
CA CYS A 501 3.60 -15.59 19.72
C CYS A 501 4.90 -14.96 19.21
N LEU A 502 5.23 -15.22 17.94
CA LEU A 502 6.44 -14.73 17.28
C LEU A 502 6.18 -13.41 16.55
N ILE A 503 7.00 -12.40 16.81
CA ILE A 503 6.97 -11.10 16.15
C ILE A 503 8.39 -10.64 15.82
N LYS A 504 8.56 -9.92 14.70
CA LYS A 504 9.83 -9.32 14.28
C LYS A 504 9.72 -7.80 14.32
N ALA A 505 10.69 -7.14 14.95
CA ALA A 505 10.87 -5.68 14.93
C ALA A 505 11.47 -5.22 13.58
N THR A 506 11.33 -3.95 13.21
CA THR A 506 12.00 -3.41 12.00
C THR A 506 13.53 -3.48 12.08
N SER A 507 14.09 -3.63 13.29
CA SER A 507 15.52 -3.88 13.52
C SER A 507 15.97 -5.33 13.24
N GLY A 508 15.08 -6.19 12.75
CA GLY A 508 15.36 -7.61 12.49
C GLY A 508 15.30 -8.52 13.71
N ASN A 509 15.33 -7.93 14.92
CA ASN A 509 15.21 -8.64 16.19
C ASN A 509 13.89 -9.45 16.26
N LEU A 510 14.01 -10.73 16.63
CA LEU A 510 12.87 -11.62 16.85
C LEU A 510 12.51 -11.61 18.34
N TYR A 511 11.22 -11.45 18.63
CA TYR A 511 10.67 -11.59 19.97
C TYR A 511 9.65 -12.72 19.96
N LEU A 512 9.78 -13.63 20.94
CA LEU A 512 8.88 -14.74 21.13
C LEU A 512 8.22 -14.60 22.49
N PHE A 513 7.00 -14.08 22.49
CA PHE A 513 6.15 -13.99 23.68
C PHE A 513 5.42 -15.33 23.89
N TYR A 514 5.23 -15.70 25.14
CA TYR A 514 4.51 -16.91 25.52
C TYR A 514 4.02 -16.80 26.97
N ARG A 515 2.97 -17.54 27.30
CA ARG A 515 2.48 -17.64 28.67
C ARG A 515 3.25 -18.74 29.40
N HIS A 516 3.90 -18.36 30.50
CA HIS A 516 4.69 -19.25 31.33
C HIS A 516 3.84 -19.92 32.43
N ARG A 517 4.20 -21.15 32.84
CA ARG A 517 3.64 -21.86 33.99
C ARG A 517 4.63 -21.84 35.16
N ASP A 518 4.50 -20.84 36.03
CA ASP A 518 5.30 -20.70 37.25
C ASP A 518 4.82 -21.70 38.32
N SER A 519 3.66 -21.44 38.91
CA SER A 519 3.02 -22.30 39.91
C SER A 519 1.77 -23.03 39.33
N PHE A 520 0.86 -23.52 40.17
CA PHE A 520 -0.46 -23.97 39.69
C PHE A 520 -1.38 -22.79 39.33
N THR A 521 -1.21 -21.64 39.99
CA THR A 521 -2.07 -20.45 39.84
C THR A 521 -1.43 -19.35 38.99
N ASN A 522 -0.18 -18.97 39.27
CA ASN A 522 0.49 -17.87 38.56
C ASN A 522 0.84 -18.26 37.11
N ARG A 523 0.37 -17.46 36.14
CA ARG A 523 0.64 -17.64 34.70
C ARG A 523 1.09 -16.32 34.07
N PRO A 524 2.34 -15.87 34.32
CA PRO A 524 2.81 -14.61 33.76
C PRO A 524 3.05 -14.73 32.25
N LEU A 525 3.01 -13.59 31.57
CA LEU A 525 3.49 -13.47 30.20
C LEU A 525 5.01 -13.25 30.25
N LYS A 526 5.76 -14.09 29.54
CA LYS A 526 7.21 -13.95 29.36
C LYS A 526 7.55 -13.78 27.88
N TYR A 527 8.80 -13.38 27.62
CA TYR A 527 9.37 -13.44 26.28
C TYR A 527 10.85 -13.83 26.31
N VAL A 528 11.32 -14.30 25.15
CA VAL A 528 12.74 -14.37 24.81
C VAL A 528 12.99 -13.59 23.51
N LYS A 529 14.21 -13.06 23.36
CA LYS A 529 14.63 -12.20 22.26
C LYS A 529 15.84 -12.80 21.56
N SER A 530 15.85 -12.75 20.23
CA SER A 530 17.01 -13.06 19.40
C SER A 530 17.41 -11.84 18.58
N THR A 531 18.70 -11.53 18.55
CA THR A 531 19.29 -10.43 17.77
C THR A 531 20.21 -10.92 16.64
N ASP A 532 20.14 -12.22 16.33
CA ASP A 532 21.02 -12.92 15.38
C ASP A 532 20.22 -13.85 14.46
N HIS A 533 19.01 -13.43 14.07
CA HIS A 533 18.14 -14.15 13.13
C HIS A 533 17.63 -15.50 13.67
N GLY A 534 17.44 -15.60 14.98
CA GLY A 534 16.95 -16.81 15.66
C GLY A 534 18.04 -17.83 15.99
N GLU A 535 19.34 -17.49 15.88
CA GLU A 535 20.40 -18.45 16.17
C GLU A 535 20.61 -18.66 17.67
N THR A 536 20.68 -17.57 18.43
CA THR A 536 20.69 -17.56 19.90
C THR A 536 19.53 -16.74 20.44
N TRP A 537 19.16 -17.02 21.69
CA TRP A 537 18.03 -16.40 22.37
C TRP A 537 18.44 -15.97 23.78
N SER A 538 17.85 -14.88 24.27
CA SER A 538 18.05 -14.40 25.64
C SER A 538 17.50 -15.38 26.68
N ASP A 539 17.91 -15.19 27.94
CA ASP A 539 17.17 -15.73 29.07
C ASP A 539 15.70 -15.23 29.06
N PRO A 540 14.75 -15.99 29.62
CA PRO A 540 13.35 -15.56 29.77
C PRO A 540 13.20 -14.27 30.59
N VAL A 541 12.50 -13.29 30.02
CA VAL A 541 12.15 -12.02 30.68
C VAL A 541 10.64 -11.98 30.93
N ALA A 542 10.22 -11.55 32.13
CA ALA A 542 8.82 -11.29 32.41
C ALA A 542 8.34 -10.00 31.72
N ALA A 543 7.23 -10.10 30.99
CA ALA A 543 6.55 -8.97 30.36
C ALA A 543 5.40 -8.47 31.22
N ILE A 544 4.60 -9.38 31.77
CA ILE A 544 3.46 -9.09 32.64
C ILE A 544 3.45 -10.17 33.73
N ASP A 545 3.72 -9.79 34.97
CA ASP A 545 3.73 -10.69 36.13
C ASP A 545 3.21 -9.95 37.36
N ILE A 546 2.03 -10.36 37.84
CA ILE A 546 1.42 -9.84 39.06
C ILE A 546 1.76 -10.68 40.30
N GLY A 547 2.56 -11.73 40.11
CA GLY A 547 2.92 -12.70 41.14
C GLY A 547 1.70 -13.42 41.73
N ASN A 548 1.76 -13.69 43.03
CA ASN A 548 0.63 -14.23 43.78
C ASN A 548 -0.31 -13.13 44.32
N SER A 549 -0.19 -11.90 43.84
CA SER A 549 -1.21 -10.86 44.11
C SER A 549 -2.47 -11.21 43.34
N THR A 550 -3.63 -11.15 43.99
CA THR A 550 -4.93 -11.24 43.33
C THR A 550 -5.35 -9.85 42.85
N VAL A 551 -5.98 -9.77 41.68
CA VAL A 551 -6.79 -8.60 41.33
C VAL A 551 -7.96 -8.53 42.32
N ASP A 552 -7.97 -7.56 43.22
CA ASP A 552 -9.07 -7.37 44.18
C ASP A 552 -10.30 -6.82 43.44
N ASP A 553 -11.34 -7.66 43.33
CA ASP A 553 -12.64 -7.30 42.76
C ASP A 553 -13.79 -7.43 43.77
N GLY A 554 -13.48 -7.66 45.05
CA GLY A 554 -14.48 -7.92 46.09
C GLY A 554 -15.12 -9.31 46.07
N THR A 555 -14.68 -10.24 45.20
CA THR A 555 -15.08 -11.65 45.23
C THR A 555 -14.06 -12.54 45.92
N THR A 556 -14.32 -13.85 45.93
CA THR A 556 -13.33 -14.87 46.31
C THR A 556 -12.48 -15.36 45.14
N ILE A 557 -12.76 -14.96 43.90
CA ILE A 557 -12.06 -15.47 42.71
C ILE A 557 -10.63 -14.94 42.68
N SER A 558 -9.66 -15.83 42.44
CA SER A 558 -8.24 -15.50 42.46
C SER A 558 -7.69 -15.36 41.04
N PHE A 559 -7.57 -14.12 40.56
CA PHE A 559 -7.03 -13.79 39.24
C PHE A 559 -5.50 -13.71 39.27
N HIS A 560 -4.83 -14.66 38.60
CA HIS A 560 -3.36 -14.80 38.56
C HIS A 560 -2.81 -15.16 37.17
N GLY A 561 -3.68 -15.31 36.16
CA GLY A 561 -3.26 -15.75 34.83
C GLY A 561 -3.36 -14.66 33.77
N VAL A 562 -2.27 -14.42 33.03
CA VAL A 562 -2.29 -13.52 31.88
C VAL A 562 -2.71 -14.29 30.63
N TYR A 563 -3.87 -13.95 30.08
CA TYR A 563 -4.39 -14.54 28.84
C TYR A 563 -4.38 -13.50 27.72
N SER A 564 -3.24 -13.44 27.02
CA SER A 564 -2.97 -12.50 25.92
C SER A 564 -3.26 -13.12 24.55
N ASP A 565 -3.62 -12.28 23.58
CA ASP A 565 -3.44 -12.61 22.16
C ASP A 565 -2.03 -12.18 21.71
N CYS A 566 -1.61 -12.58 20.50
CA CYS A 566 -0.28 -12.21 20.02
C CYS A 566 -0.18 -10.70 19.72
N PRO A 567 0.97 -10.08 20.07
CA PRO A 567 1.18 -8.65 19.84
C PRO A 567 1.22 -8.30 18.35
N ARG A 568 0.94 -7.03 18.06
CA ARG A 568 0.95 -6.49 16.69
C ARG A 568 1.98 -5.39 16.54
N LEU A 569 2.78 -5.48 15.48
CA LEU A 569 3.74 -4.44 15.12
C LEU A 569 3.00 -3.18 14.67
N LEU A 570 3.25 -2.07 15.38
CA LEU A 570 2.86 -0.74 14.96
C LEU A 570 4.13 0.03 14.54
N PRO A 571 4.27 0.40 13.25
CA PRO A 571 5.48 1.06 12.77
C PRO A 571 5.62 2.48 13.34
N ALA A 572 6.83 3.01 13.25
CA ALA A 572 7.12 4.39 13.60
C ALA A 572 6.34 5.38 12.71
N GLY A 573 5.87 6.48 13.29
CA GLY A 573 5.10 7.52 12.60
C GLY A 573 4.25 8.34 13.57
N ASN A 574 3.88 9.56 13.17
CA ASN A 574 3.14 10.53 14.00
C ASN A 574 3.81 10.79 15.35
N ASP A 575 5.12 11.06 15.33
CA ASP A 575 5.99 11.27 16.50
C ASP A 575 6.06 10.09 17.50
N MET A 576 5.43 8.95 17.18
CA MET A 576 5.56 7.69 17.89
C MET A 576 6.66 6.83 17.25
N VAL A 577 7.51 6.22 18.06
CA VAL A 577 8.46 5.18 17.64
C VAL A 577 7.75 3.86 17.32
N GLU A 578 8.50 2.92 16.73
CA GLU A 578 8.07 1.52 16.62
C GLU A 578 7.66 0.98 18.00
N ARG A 579 6.55 0.25 18.03
CA ARG A 579 6.03 -0.40 19.23
C ARG A 579 5.20 -1.62 18.88
N PHE A 580 5.20 -2.61 19.76
CA PHE A 580 4.24 -3.69 19.72
C PHE A 580 3.03 -3.31 20.58
N ALA A 581 1.82 -3.59 20.12
CA ALA A 581 0.60 -3.37 20.90
C ALA A 581 0.02 -4.70 21.38
N PHE A 582 -0.32 -4.75 22.67
CA PHE A 582 -0.82 -5.93 23.39
C PHE A 582 -2.29 -5.79 23.75
N GLY A 583 -2.95 -6.93 23.89
CA GLY A 583 -4.24 -7.06 24.54
C GLY A 583 -4.32 -8.37 25.32
N TRP A 584 -4.81 -8.31 26.55
CA TRP A 584 -5.00 -9.48 27.41
C TRP A 584 -6.21 -9.32 28.33
N THR A 585 -6.65 -10.45 28.87
CA THR A 585 -7.60 -10.52 29.99
C THR A 585 -6.92 -11.23 31.17
N MET A 586 -7.40 -10.96 32.39
CA MET A 586 -6.93 -11.64 33.59
C MET A 586 -7.80 -12.87 33.86
N ALA A 587 -7.17 -14.03 33.93
CA ALA A 587 -7.81 -15.31 34.18
C ALA A 587 -7.65 -15.77 35.63
N GLY A 588 -8.68 -16.42 36.16
CA GLY A 588 -8.75 -16.89 37.54
C GLY A 588 -9.65 -18.10 37.73
N ALA A 589 -9.74 -18.54 38.99
CA ALA A 589 -10.58 -19.64 39.45
C ALA A 589 -10.95 -19.44 40.93
N ASP A 590 -11.85 -20.29 41.43
CA ASP A 590 -12.20 -20.32 42.85
C ASP A 590 -11.00 -20.68 43.76
N PRO A 591 -10.99 -20.22 45.03
CA PRO A 591 -9.91 -20.51 45.96
C PRO A 591 -9.60 -22.00 46.10
N GLY A 592 -8.33 -22.36 45.84
CA GLY A 592 -7.83 -23.72 45.99
C GLY A 592 -8.17 -24.68 44.84
N VAL A 593 -8.87 -24.21 43.80
CA VAL A 593 -9.04 -24.96 42.54
C VAL A 593 -7.75 -24.88 41.72
N GLN A 594 -7.37 -25.98 41.05
CA GLN A 594 -6.15 -26.06 40.23
C GLN A 594 -6.34 -25.57 38.79
N GLU A 595 -7.57 -25.35 38.37
CA GLU A 595 -7.90 -24.64 37.15
C GLU A 595 -7.48 -23.17 37.29
N HIS A 596 -7.10 -22.54 36.18
CA HIS A 596 -6.56 -21.17 36.15
C HIS A 596 -7.16 -20.34 35.00
N ASN A 597 -8.30 -20.80 34.48
CA ASN A 597 -8.95 -20.31 33.27
C ASN A 597 -10.49 -20.45 33.34
N THR A 598 -11.03 -20.57 34.54
CA THR A 598 -12.47 -20.75 34.75
C THR A 598 -13.15 -19.42 34.47
N TYR A 599 -12.68 -18.36 35.12
CA TYR A 599 -13.19 -17.01 34.96
C TYR A 599 -12.19 -16.10 34.25
N HIS A 600 -12.69 -15.18 33.42
CA HIS A 600 -11.90 -14.06 32.89
C HIS A 600 -12.48 -12.73 33.40
N LYS A 601 -11.61 -11.74 33.59
CA LYS A 601 -11.98 -10.39 34.01
C LYS A 601 -11.15 -9.36 33.23
N ASP A 602 -11.83 -8.28 32.87
CA ASP A 602 -11.30 -7.07 32.22
C ASP A 602 -10.66 -7.29 30.85
N ALA A 603 -10.68 -6.23 30.04
CA ALA A 603 -9.84 -6.11 28.85
C ALA A 603 -8.72 -5.11 29.16
N HIS A 604 -7.47 -5.48 28.85
CA HIS A 604 -6.29 -4.66 29.10
C HIS A 604 -5.52 -4.34 27.80
N PHE A 605 -4.71 -3.28 27.83
CA PHE A 605 -3.88 -2.82 26.72
C PHE A 605 -2.58 -2.18 27.21
N ALA A 606 -1.49 -2.48 26.52
CA ALA A 606 -0.22 -1.77 26.67
C ALA A 606 0.56 -1.73 25.34
N TYR A 607 1.48 -0.78 25.25
CA TYR A 607 2.57 -0.77 24.29
C TYR A 607 3.82 -1.42 24.89
N PHE A 608 4.61 -2.09 24.05
CA PHE A 608 5.99 -2.47 24.31
C PHE A 608 6.88 -1.83 23.25
N PHE A 609 8.05 -1.32 23.64
CA PHE A 609 8.98 -0.61 22.77
C PHE A 609 10.25 -1.46 22.55
N PRO A 610 10.40 -2.14 21.39
CA PRO A 610 11.55 -3.01 21.13
C PRO A 610 12.89 -2.26 21.02
N SER A 611 12.87 -0.92 20.97
CA SER A 611 14.06 -0.07 20.98
C SER A 611 14.76 -0.01 22.34
N ASN A 612 14.05 -0.24 23.44
CA ASN A 612 14.58 -0.19 24.80
C ASN A 612 14.01 -1.27 25.74
N ASP A 613 13.19 -2.18 25.21
CA ASP A 613 12.51 -3.28 25.91
C ASP A 613 11.64 -2.83 27.10
N THR A 614 10.92 -1.70 26.95
CA THR A 614 10.02 -1.13 27.98
C THR A 614 8.53 -1.11 27.59
N PHE A 615 7.65 -1.02 28.58
CA PHE A 615 6.20 -0.92 28.42
C PHE A 615 5.64 0.49 28.71
N ALA A 616 4.46 0.80 28.16
CA ALA A 616 3.65 1.96 28.54
C ALA A 616 2.14 1.74 28.32
N ASN A 617 1.29 2.48 29.03
CA ASN A 617 -0.15 2.52 28.74
C ASN A 617 -0.50 3.35 27.49
N ALA A 618 -1.79 3.37 27.13
CA ALA A 618 -2.30 4.15 26.00
C ALA A 618 -2.11 5.68 26.16
N GLY A 619 -1.97 6.17 27.39
CA GLY A 619 -1.66 7.56 27.71
C GLY A 619 -0.16 7.94 27.62
N GLY A 620 0.73 6.95 27.50
CA GLY A 620 2.18 7.14 27.42
C GLY A 620 2.92 7.15 28.76
N HIS A 621 2.27 6.78 29.88
CA HIS A 621 2.99 6.52 31.14
C HIS A 621 3.73 5.18 31.04
N THR A 622 5.03 5.19 31.38
CA THR A 622 5.96 4.06 31.17
C THR A 622 6.15 3.19 32.41
N PHE A 623 6.13 1.88 32.22
CA PHE A 623 6.15 0.84 33.27
C PHE A 623 7.51 0.13 33.42
N GLY A 624 8.59 0.68 32.85
CA GLY A 624 9.87 -0.04 32.80
C GLY A 624 9.77 -1.32 31.95
N SER A 625 10.50 -2.38 32.32
CA SER A 625 10.65 -3.59 31.50
C SER A 625 9.57 -4.68 31.69
N MET A 626 8.67 -4.50 32.65
CA MET A 626 7.63 -5.47 33.03
C MET A 626 6.47 -4.72 33.65
N ILE A 627 5.22 -5.10 33.34
CA ILE A 627 4.02 -4.58 34.01
C ILE A 627 3.74 -5.43 35.25
N ASP A 628 3.66 -4.78 36.41
CA ASP A 628 3.36 -5.43 37.70
C ASP A 628 1.89 -5.26 38.17
N ALA A 629 1.61 -5.73 39.40
CA ALA A 629 0.28 -5.67 40.01
C ALA A 629 -0.19 -4.24 40.34
N ASP A 630 0.72 -3.33 40.71
CA ASP A 630 0.40 -1.94 41.01
C ASP A 630 0.12 -1.16 39.72
N GLU A 631 0.79 -1.50 38.62
CA GLU A 631 0.64 -0.86 37.31
C GLU A 631 -0.55 -1.41 36.50
N LEU A 632 -0.98 -2.65 36.75
CA LEU A 632 -2.06 -3.32 36.01
C LEU A 632 -3.33 -2.45 35.86
N LYS A 633 -3.71 -1.71 36.91
CA LYS A 633 -4.88 -0.81 36.91
C LYS A 633 -4.84 0.28 35.82
N GLU A 634 -3.64 0.68 35.39
CA GLU A 634 -3.45 1.71 34.36
C GLU A 634 -3.51 1.15 32.92
N THR A 635 -3.60 -0.17 32.77
CA THR A 635 -3.72 -0.86 31.48
C THR A 635 -5.17 -1.19 31.11
N VAL A 636 -6.12 -1.00 32.04
CA VAL A 636 -7.53 -1.34 31.84
C VAL A 636 -8.14 -0.54 30.68
N VAL A 637 -8.70 -1.28 29.72
CA VAL A 637 -9.50 -0.79 28.60
C VAL A 637 -10.97 -0.79 28.99
N TYR A 638 -11.44 -1.89 29.58
CA TYR A 638 -12.84 -2.12 29.91
C TYR A 638 -12.92 -2.94 31.20
N ASP A 639 -13.46 -2.33 32.25
CA ASP A 639 -13.80 -3.00 33.51
C ASP A 639 -15.07 -3.83 33.29
N THR A 640 -14.98 -5.15 33.49
CA THR A 640 -16.12 -6.07 33.30
C THR A 640 -17.00 -6.17 34.53
N GLY A 641 -16.60 -5.59 35.66
CA GLY A 641 -17.02 -6.03 36.97
C GLY A 641 -16.55 -7.46 37.25
N SER A 642 -17.16 -8.09 38.26
CA SER A 642 -16.90 -9.47 38.61
C SER A 642 -17.66 -10.45 37.70
N PRO A 643 -17.01 -11.51 37.18
CA PRO A 643 -17.68 -12.57 36.44
C PRO A 643 -18.53 -13.46 37.36
N ASP A 644 -19.46 -14.21 36.77
CA ASP A 644 -20.32 -15.17 37.48
C ASP A 644 -20.40 -16.53 36.76
N ASP A 645 -21.02 -17.53 37.39
CA ASP A 645 -21.18 -18.88 36.84
C ASP A 645 -22.00 -18.94 35.53
N ASN A 646 -22.80 -17.91 35.24
CA ASN A 646 -23.63 -17.86 34.02
C ASN A 646 -22.79 -17.44 32.80
N ASN A 647 -21.75 -16.62 33.01
CA ASN A 647 -20.85 -16.17 31.97
C ASN A 647 -19.41 -16.00 32.50
N PRO A 648 -18.72 -17.12 32.84
CA PRO A 648 -17.49 -17.04 33.61
C PRO A 648 -16.34 -16.43 32.80
N GLN A 649 -16.28 -16.69 31.48
CA GLN A 649 -15.35 -16.06 30.55
C GLN A 649 -16.03 -14.85 29.87
N ILE A 650 -16.41 -13.84 30.68
CA ILE A 650 -17.16 -12.66 30.21
C ILE A 650 -16.40 -11.84 29.16
N VAL A 651 -15.07 -11.86 29.19
CA VAL A 651 -14.19 -11.39 28.10
C VAL A 651 -13.44 -12.58 27.51
N ASP A 652 -13.36 -12.64 26.17
CA ASP A 652 -12.56 -13.65 25.47
C ASP A 652 -11.09 -13.22 25.37
N TYR A 653 -10.19 -14.18 25.16
CA TYR A 653 -8.75 -13.95 25.16
C TYR A 653 -8.15 -13.63 23.78
N TYR A 654 -8.98 -13.21 22.82
CA TYR A 654 -8.56 -12.70 21.51
C TYR A 654 -8.64 -11.18 21.45
N PHE A 655 -7.60 -10.56 20.90
CA PHE A 655 -7.42 -9.12 20.93
C PHE A 655 -6.81 -8.63 19.61
N ALA A 656 -7.45 -7.64 18.99
CA ALA A 656 -6.95 -7.01 17.77
C ALA A 656 -6.65 -5.52 17.97
N PRO A 657 -5.47 -5.17 18.53
CA PRO A 657 -5.01 -3.79 18.60
C PRO A 657 -4.56 -3.22 17.25
N THR A 658 -4.70 -1.91 17.10
CA THR A 658 -4.31 -1.11 15.92
C THR A 658 -4.15 0.36 16.32
N TYR A 659 -3.88 1.25 15.36
CA TYR A 659 -3.69 2.68 15.59
C TYR A 659 -4.27 3.55 14.48
N SER A 660 -4.66 4.77 14.85
CA SER A 660 -5.06 5.84 13.95
C SER A 660 -3.82 6.41 13.26
N SER A 661 -3.79 6.45 11.92
CA SER A 661 -2.69 7.14 11.20
C SER A 661 -2.85 8.65 11.17
N VAL A 662 -3.97 9.21 11.66
CA VAL A 662 -4.09 10.67 11.85
C VAL A 662 -3.57 11.11 13.22
N THR A 663 -3.75 10.30 14.26
CA THR A 663 -3.49 10.72 15.66
C THR A 663 -2.44 9.88 16.40
N GLY A 664 -2.02 8.73 15.86
CA GLY A 664 -1.12 7.79 16.54
C GLY A 664 -1.78 6.97 17.67
N LYS A 665 -3.00 7.33 18.09
CA LYS A 665 -3.71 6.74 19.23
C LYS A 665 -4.21 5.32 18.93
N PRO A 666 -4.27 4.46 19.96
CA PRO A 666 -4.67 3.06 19.78
C PRO A 666 -6.18 2.88 19.66
N MET A 667 -6.56 1.79 19.00
CA MET A 667 -7.84 1.12 19.16
C MET A 667 -7.58 -0.37 19.38
N ILE A 668 -8.40 -1.03 20.18
CA ILE A 668 -8.36 -2.47 20.41
C ILE A 668 -9.77 -3.05 20.28
N ILE A 669 -9.87 -4.20 19.62
CA ILE A 669 -11.10 -4.98 19.53
C ILE A 669 -10.96 -6.23 20.41
N PHE A 670 -11.97 -6.47 21.24
CA PHE A 670 -12.11 -7.65 22.11
C PHE A 670 -13.56 -8.13 22.11
N ASN A 671 -13.80 -9.37 22.52
CA ASN A 671 -15.15 -9.91 22.71
C ASN A 671 -15.55 -9.78 24.19
N TYR A 672 -16.65 -9.09 24.46
CA TYR A 672 -17.29 -8.99 25.77
C TYR A 672 -18.71 -9.55 25.66
N ASN A 673 -19.02 -10.59 26.43
CA ASN A 673 -20.32 -11.26 26.45
C ASN A 673 -20.93 -11.45 25.05
N ARG A 674 -20.18 -12.13 24.18
CA ARG A 674 -20.57 -12.42 22.78
C ARG A 674 -20.82 -11.17 21.93
N THR A 675 -20.16 -10.07 22.24
CA THR A 675 -20.22 -8.80 21.51
C THR A 675 -18.80 -8.31 21.26
N LEU A 676 -18.42 -8.11 20.00
CA LEU A 676 -17.14 -7.49 19.66
C LEU A 676 -17.23 -5.99 19.94
N ILE A 677 -16.42 -5.50 20.87
CA ILE A 677 -16.31 -4.09 21.23
C ILE A 677 -15.04 -3.52 20.61
N ALA A 678 -15.18 -2.48 19.78
CA ALA A 678 -14.09 -1.65 19.30
C ALA A 678 -13.90 -0.47 20.25
N SER A 679 -12.82 -0.51 21.04
CA SER A 679 -12.48 0.51 22.04
C SER A 679 -11.31 1.37 21.55
N LYS A 680 -11.53 2.67 21.38
CA LYS A 680 -10.50 3.64 20.96
C LYS A 680 -10.08 4.54 22.11
N TRP A 681 -8.80 4.88 22.21
CA TRP A 681 -8.31 5.86 23.18
C TRP A 681 -8.51 7.28 22.64
N ASP A 682 -9.27 8.12 23.33
CA ASP A 682 -9.49 9.51 22.89
C ASP A 682 -8.35 10.48 23.27
N GLY A 683 -7.39 10.02 24.08
CA GLY A 683 -6.32 10.81 24.69
C GLY A 683 -6.48 10.99 26.20
N SER A 684 -7.63 10.64 26.76
CA SER A 684 -7.97 10.75 28.19
C SER A 684 -8.70 9.53 28.75
N GLN A 685 -9.50 8.85 27.92
CA GLN A 685 -10.27 7.66 28.29
C GLN A 685 -10.46 6.74 27.07
N TRP A 686 -10.92 5.52 27.33
CA TRP A 686 -11.38 4.62 26.28
C TRP A 686 -12.84 4.92 25.90
N VAL A 687 -13.13 4.86 24.60
CA VAL A 687 -14.47 5.09 24.03
C VAL A 687 -14.88 3.83 23.29
N HIS A 688 -15.94 3.19 23.77
CA HIS A 688 -16.40 1.88 23.33
C HIS A 688 -17.49 1.98 22.26
N ASN A 689 -17.37 1.19 21.20
CA ASN A 689 -18.37 1.08 20.13
C ASN A 689 -18.59 -0.41 19.82
N VAL A 690 -19.82 -0.80 19.50
CA VAL A 690 -20.11 -2.18 19.11
C VAL A 690 -19.70 -2.41 17.64
N ALA A 691 -18.84 -3.40 17.41
CA ALA A 691 -18.45 -3.86 16.08
C ALA A 691 -19.34 -4.98 15.56
N LEU A 692 -19.73 -5.92 16.43
CA LEU A 692 -20.60 -7.04 16.09
C LEU A 692 -21.31 -7.61 17.32
N GLU A 693 -22.64 -7.71 17.29
CA GLU A 693 -23.44 -8.42 18.30
C GLU A 693 -23.53 -9.92 17.99
N HIS A 694 -23.81 -10.73 19.02
CA HIS A 694 -24.02 -12.19 18.93
C HIS A 694 -22.84 -13.00 18.37
N ALA A 695 -21.62 -12.47 18.47
CA ALA A 695 -20.40 -13.14 18.06
C ALA A 695 -20.20 -14.50 18.77
N SER A 696 -19.56 -15.44 18.08
CA SER A 696 -18.97 -16.62 18.70
C SER A 696 -17.63 -16.29 19.36
N ASN A 697 -17.26 -17.07 20.38
CA ASN A 697 -15.97 -16.96 21.09
C ASN A 697 -14.87 -17.65 20.27
N ASN A 698 -14.62 -17.10 19.08
CA ASN A 698 -13.64 -17.56 18.12
C ASN A 698 -12.68 -16.42 17.78
N LEU A 699 -11.53 -16.80 17.24
CA LEU A 699 -10.49 -15.84 16.88
C LEU A 699 -10.95 -14.98 15.71
N PHE A 700 -10.76 -13.68 15.86
CA PHE A 700 -10.92 -12.66 14.84
C PHE A 700 -9.60 -11.92 14.63
N ASP A 701 -9.43 -11.29 13.47
CA ASP A 701 -8.19 -10.61 13.11
C ASP A 701 -8.48 -9.33 12.28
N LEU A 702 -7.57 -8.37 12.32
CA LEU A 702 -7.77 -7.01 11.80
C LEU A 702 -6.71 -6.62 10.76
N GLU A 703 -7.17 -6.01 9.68
CA GLU A 703 -6.36 -5.32 8.67
C GLU A 703 -6.59 -3.81 8.75
N LYS A 704 -5.51 -3.02 8.61
CA LYS A 704 -5.60 -1.57 8.49
C LYS A 704 -5.62 -1.18 7.00
N ILE A 705 -6.77 -0.71 6.51
CA ILE A 705 -7.04 -0.50 5.07
C ILE A 705 -6.98 0.98 4.63
N GLY A 706 -6.83 1.90 5.58
CA GLY A 706 -6.71 3.34 5.31
C GLY A 706 -6.12 4.09 6.51
N GLU A 707 -6.17 5.43 6.49
CA GLU A 707 -5.66 6.24 7.60
C GLU A 707 -6.47 6.02 8.88
N GLU A 708 -7.79 6.14 8.75
CA GLU A 708 -8.82 5.90 9.78
C GLU A 708 -9.78 4.77 9.35
N SER A 709 -9.31 3.83 8.52
CA SER A 709 -10.14 2.72 8.01
C SER A 709 -9.52 1.37 8.34
N VAL A 710 -10.35 0.45 8.81
CA VAL A 710 -9.96 -0.90 9.23
C VAL A 710 -10.97 -1.92 8.70
N ARG A 711 -10.51 -3.16 8.57
CA ARG A 711 -11.30 -4.33 8.18
C ARG A 711 -11.10 -5.43 9.21
N LEU A 712 -12.18 -6.03 9.67
CA LEU A 712 -12.22 -7.06 10.70
C LEU A 712 -12.71 -8.36 10.08
N PHE A 713 -11.92 -9.42 10.23
CA PHE A 713 -12.20 -10.79 9.81
C PHE A 713 -12.66 -11.57 11.03
N VAL A 714 -13.90 -12.03 11.05
CA VAL A 714 -14.51 -12.70 12.20
C VAL A 714 -14.91 -14.12 11.83
N SER A 715 -14.41 -15.07 12.60
CA SER A 715 -14.83 -16.47 12.54
C SER A 715 -16.20 -16.66 13.18
N GLN A 716 -17.17 -17.22 12.46
CA GLN A 716 -18.53 -17.51 12.94
C GLN A 716 -19.03 -18.90 12.49
N GLY A 717 -18.11 -19.85 12.26
CA GLY A 717 -18.35 -21.04 11.45
C GLY A 717 -18.12 -20.78 9.95
N ASP A 718 -18.47 -19.57 9.51
CA ASP A 718 -18.06 -18.93 8.26
C ASP A 718 -16.99 -17.84 8.53
N VAL A 719 -16.50 -17.15 7.49
CA VAL A 719 -15.73 -15.91 7.64
C VAL A 719 -16.63 -14.70 7.33
N LEU A 720 -16.93 -13.90 8.34
CA LEU A 720 -17.60 -12.61 8.21
C LEU A 720 -16.54 -11.50 8.12
N ILE A 721 -16.66 -10.62 7.12
CA ILE A 721 -15.75 -9.48 6.91
C ILE A 721 -16.53 -8.20 7.12
N LEU A 722 -16.08 -7.39 8.08
CA LEU A 722 -16.66 -6.08 8.42
C LEU A 722 -15.67 -4.97 8.07
N GLU A 723 -16.15 -3.85 7.55
CA GLU A 723 -15.37 -2.63 7.32
C GLU A 723 -15.82 -1.49 8.24
N SER A 724 -14.86 -0.65 8.65
CA SER A 724 -15.09 0.63 9.30
C SER A 724 -14.23 1.71 8.63
N HIS A 725 -14.79 2.90 8.42
CA HIS A 725 -14.12 4.03 7.76
C HIS A 725 -13.98 5.27 8.66
N ASP A 726 -14.35 5.15 9.93
CA ASP A 726 -14.33 6.18 10.96
C ASP A 726 -13.60 5.70 12.23
N PHE A 727 -12.62 4.80 12.03
CA PHE A 727 -11.80 4.20 13.05
C PHE A 727 -12.62 3.54 14.19
N GLY A 728 -13.50 2.63 13.78
CA GLY A 728 -14.25 1.74 14.67
C GLY A 728 -15.53 2.29 15.27
N GLN A 729 -16.00 3.48 14.87
CA GLN A 729 -17.24 4.08 15.38
C GLN A 729 -18.48 3.46 14.72
N THR A 730 -18.43 3.23 13.41
CA THR A 730 -19.46 2.50 12.68
C THR A 730 -18.85 1.37 11.86
N TRP A 731 -19.61 0.27 11.77
CA TRP A 731 -19.21 -0.97 11.12
C TRP A 731 -20.26 -1.41 10.11
N LYS A 732 -19.82 -2.04 9.02
CA LYS A 732 -20.68 -2.58 7.97
C LYS A 732 -20.15 -3.92 7.50
N THR A 733 -21.04 -4.84 7.16
CA THR A 733 -20.64 -6.08 6.47
C THR A 733 -20.19 -5.77 5.04
N GLU A 734 -18.92 -6.06 4.75
CA GLU A 734 -18.36 -6.06 3.40
C GLU A 734 -18.67 -7.40 2.71
N HIS A 735 -18.45 -8.52 3.41
CA HIS A 735 -18.68 -9.85 2.87
C HIS A 735 -18.96 -10.91 3.93
N GLN A 736 -19.58 -12.02 3.52
CA GLN A 736 -19.64 -13.27 4.29
C GLN A 736 -19.27 -14.41 3.37
N ILE A 737 -18.23 -15.16 3.72
CA ILE A 737 -17.70 -16.28 2.93
C ILE A 737 -18.11 -17.58 3.62
N VAL A 738 -18.98 -18.34 2.95
CA VAL A 738 -19.47 -19.63 3.46
C VAL A 738 -18.38 -20.69 3.39
N ALA A 739 -18.14 -21.39 4.49
CA ALA A 739 -17.08 -22.40 4.57
C ALA A 739 -17.42 -23.68 3.79
N SER A 740 -16.47 -24.17 2.98
CA SER A 740 -16.66 -25.35 2.13
C SER A 740 -16.47 -26.67 2.90
N GLY A 741 -17.53 -27.09 3.59
CA GLY A 741 -17.66 -28.41 4.21
C GLY A 741 -16.89 -28.56 5.52
N GLY A 742 -17.01 -27.57 6.40
CA GLY A 742 -16.44 -27.55 7.74
C GLY A 742 -16.94 -26.32 8.50
N LYS A 743 -16.48 -26.11 9.74
CA LYS A 743 -16.73 -24.86 10.50
C LYS A 743 -15.42 -24.11 10.74
N VAL A 744 -15.25 -22.94 10.14
CA VAL A 744 -14.16 -22.02 10.46
C VAL A 744 -14.28 -21.60 11.93
N GLY A 745 -13.23 -21.88 12.71
CA GLY A 745 -13.13 -21.50 14.13
C GLY A 745 -11.97 -20.55 14.43
N LYS A 746 -11.11 -20.26 13.44
CA LYS A 746 -10.04 -19.25 13.48
C LYS A 746 -9.86 -18.60 12.12
N VAL A 747 -9.58 -17.30 12.08
CA VAL A 747 -9.19 -16.58 10.85
C VAL A 747 -8.03 -15.62 11.15
N PHE A 748 -6.91 -15.77 10.44
CA PHE A 748 -5.67 -15.02 10.67
C PHE A 748 -5.39 -14.14 9.46
N LYS A 749 -5.19 -12.84 9.69
CA LYS A 749 -4.77 -11.92 8.65
C LYS A 749 -3.27 -12.08 8.42
N ILE A 750 -2.87 -12.23 7.15
CA ILE A 750 -1.46 -12.15 6.77
C ILE A 750 -1.09 -10.66 6.66
N PRO A 751 -0.11 -10.13 7.41
CA PRO A 751 0.35 -8.75 7.26
C PRO A 751 0.92 -8.52 5.84
N ASP A 752 0.65 -7.34 5.28
CA ASP A 752 1.15 -6.89 3.95
C ASP A 752 0.94 -7.88 2.79
N SER A 753 -0.09 -8.73 2.90
CA SER A 753 -0.38 -9.85 2.02
C SER A 753 -0.57 -9.50 0.55
N HIS A 754 -0.19 -10.42 -0.34
CA HIS A 754 -0.61 -10.40 -1.74
C HIS A 754 -2.14 -10.62 -1.91
N SER A 755 -2.70 -10.23 -3.05
CA SER A 755 -4.15 -10.36 -3.33
C SER A 755 -4.61 -11.82 -3.46
N ASP A 756 -3.74 -12.70 -3.96
CA ASP A 756 -4.09 -14.11 -4.19
C ASP A 756 -4.25 -14.90 -2.87
N ILE A 757 -3.56 -14.48 -1.80
CA ILE A 757 -3.62 -15.08 -0.47
C ILE A 757 -3.51 -13.97 0.57
N SER A 758 -4.65 -13.55 1.10
CA SER A 758 -4.79 -12.41 2.02
C SER A 758 -5.01 -12.80 3.47
N PHE A 759 -5.62 -13.95 3.74
CA PHE A 759 -5.82 -14.49 5.10
C PHE A 759 -5.77 -16.03 5.09
N VAL A 760 -5.53 -16.62 6.26
CA VAL A 760 -5.62 -18.07 6.52
C VAL A 760 -6.84 -18.32 7.41
N ALA A 761 -7.57 -19.41 7.21
CA ALA A 761 -8.63 -19.82 8.12
C ALA A 761 -8.46 -21.29 8.51
N HIS A 762 -8.69 -21.61 9.79
CA HIS A 762 -8.58 -22.97 10.32
C HIS A 762 -9.95 -23.50 10.73
N GLU A 763 -10.18 -24.78 10.44
CA GLU A 763 -11.28 -25.52 11.02
C GLU A 763 -10.92 -25.92 12.46
N ASN A 764 -11.79 -25.54 13.39
CA ASN A 764 -11.71 -25.90 14.79
C ASN A 764 -13.11 -26.21 15.27
N ASN A 765 -13.35 -27.44 15.72
CA ASN A 765 -14.64 -27.85 16.28
C ASN A 765 -14.43 -28.55 17.63
N TRP A 766 -14.58 -27.77 18.70
CA TRP A 766 -14.45 -28.26 20.08
C TRP A 766 -15.62 -29.15 20.51
N ASP A 767 -16.78 -29.08 19.87
CA ASP A 767 -17.93 -29.94 20.21
C ASP A 767 -17.57 -31.43 19.99
N LEU A 768 -16.88 -31.72 18.88
CA LEU A 768 -16.42 -33.07 18.53
C LEU A 768 -15.30 -33.58 19.45
N PHE A 769 -14.45 -32.69 19.96
CA PHE A 769 -13.41 -33.05 20.92
C PHE A 769 -14.02 -33.61 22.21
N HIS A 770 -15.12 -33.03 22.69
CA HIS A 770 -15.74 -33.45 23.95
C HIS A 770 -16.70 -34.64 23.82
N SER A 771 -17.06 -35.08 22.61
CA SER A 771 -18.16 -36.05 22.42
C SER A 771 -17.76 -37.52 22.30
N ASP A 772 -16.62 -37.87 21.70
CA ASP A 772 -16.21 -39.28 21.46
C ASP A 772 -14.67 -39.44 21.34
N GLN A 773 -14.07 -40.32 22.16
CA GLN A 773 -12.64 -40.73 22.12
C GLN A 773 -11.65 -39.59 21.73
N PRO A 774 -11.50 -38.55 22.58
CA PRO A 774 -11.07 -37.21 22.17
C PRO A 774 -9.69 -37.08 21.52
N GLU A 775 -8.69 -37.71 22.14
CA GLU A 775 -7.28 -37.31 21.98
C GLU A 775 -6.68 -37.80 20.67
N LYS A 776 -6.99 -39.02 20.23
CA LYS A 776 -6.33 -39.60 19.04
C LYS A 776 -6.87 -39.03 17.73
N LEU A 777 -8.20 -38.83 17.62
CA LEU A 777 -8.79 -38.34 16.37
C LEU A 777 -8.47 -36.87 16.11
N SER A 778 -8.44 -36.05 17.16
CA SER A 778 -8.20 -34.60 17.03
C SER A 778 -6.77 -34.24 16.61
N TYR A 779 -5.81 -35.11 16.91
CA TYR A 779 -4.42 -35.00 16.46
C TYR A 779 -4.09 -35.89 15.25
N LEU A 780 -5.05 -36.60 14.63
CA LEU A 780 -4.74 -37.45 13.47
C LEU A 780 -4.64 -36.67 12.14
N GLY A 781 -4.94 -35.37 12.15
CA GLY A 781 -5.02 -34.55 10.94
C GLY A 781 -6.31 -34.81 10.17
N SER A 782 -7.41 -34.19 10.59
CA SER A 782 -8.73 -34.33 9.95
C SER A 782 -9.45 -33.00 9.72
N TYR A 783 -8.87 -31.89 10.20
CA TYR A 783 -9.42 -30.54 10.09
C TYR A 783 -8.86 -29.83 8.85
N LYS A 784 -9.61 -28.86 8.35
CA LYS A 784 -9.23 -28.06 7.18
C LYS A 784 -8.38 -26.84 7.49
N VAL A 785 -7.56 -26.49 6.50
CA VAL A 785 -6.94 -25.17 6.35
C VAL A 785 -7.45 -24.58 5.04
N TRP A 786 -7.92 -23.33 5.11
CA TRP A 786 -8.29 -22.54 3.95
C TRP A 786 -7.39 -21.32 3.80
N VAL A 787 -7.35 -20.78 2.58
CA VAL A 787 -6.85 -19.43 2.29
C VAL A 787 -7.96 -18.57 1.71
N GLY A 788 -8.01 -17.31 2.13
CA GLY A 788 -8.88 -16.29 1.55
C GLY A 788 -8.14 -15.41 0.56
N ARG A 789 -8.80 -15.08 -0.56
CA ARG A 789 -8.25 -14.24 -1.64
C ARG A 789 -9.16 -13.10 -2.02
N GLN A 790 -8.56 -12.00 -2.50
CA GLN A 790 -9.26 -10.87 -3.09
C GLN A 790 -9.45 -11.12 -4.59
N VAL A 791 -10.69 -11.10 -5.06
CA VAL A 791 -11.03 -11.23 -6.48
C VAL A 791 -11.52 -9.90 -7.01
N GLU A 792 -10.75 -9.28 -7.91
CA GLU A 792 -11.21 -8.09 -8.64
C GLU A 792 -12.32 -8.49 -9.62
N PHE A 793 -13.51 -7.93 -9.45
CA PHE A 793 -14.66 -8.21 -10.30
C PHE A 793 -14.45 -7.65 -11.73
N ASN A 794 -13.99 -8.50 -12.65
CA ASN A 794 -13.92 -8.20 -14.07
C ASN A 794 -15.09 -8.88 -14.81
N PRO A 795 -16.15 -8.15 -15.22
CA PRO A 795 -17.40 -8.72 -15.73
C PRO A 795 -17.32 -9.46 -17.08
N ILE A 796 -16.10 -9.67 -17.62
CA ILE A 796 -15.86 -10.25 -18.95
C ILE A 796 -15.07 -11.58 -18.86
N SER A 797 -14.39 -11.88 -17.75
CA SER A 797 -13.59 -13.10 -17.61
C SER A 797 -14.34 -14.24 -16.90
N LYS A 798 -14.39 -15.43 -17.54
CA LYS A 798 -14.80 -16.67 -16.86
C LYS A 798 -13.81 -17.02 -15.73
N PRO A 799 -14.27 -17.57 -14.59
CA PRO A 799 -13.39 -17.94 -13.49
C PRO A 799 -12.37 -19.00 -13.91
N LYS A 800 -11.09 -18.75 -13.65
CA LYS A 800 -10.04 -19.77 -13.72
C LYS A 800 -10.16 -20.67 -12.49
N LYS A 801 -10.48 -21.96 -12.69
CA LYS A 801 -10.26 -22.97 -11.65
C LYS A 801 -8.76 -23.16 -11.46
N ILE A 802 -8.27 -22.96 -10.23
CA ILE A 802 -6.96 -23.47 -9.81
C ILE A 802 -7.15 -24.95 -9.48
N SER A 803 -6.23 -25.82 -9.92
CA SER A 803 -6.29 -27.25 -9.68
C SER A 803 -5.89 -27.57 -8.24
N SER A 804 -6.76 -28.24 -7.49
CA SER A 804 -6.43 -28.85 -6.20
C SER A 804 -5.38 -29.94 -6.36
N VAL A 805 -4.47 -30.05 -5.38
CA VAL A 805 -3.45 -31.11 -5.33
C VAL A 805 -4.12 -32.49 -5.26
N GLU A 806 -3.80 -33.39 -6.19
CA GLU A 806 -4.11 -34.81 -6.05
C GLU A 806 -3.25 -35.40 -4.93
N ALA A 807 -3.88 -36.07 -3.97
CA ALA A 807 -3.17 -36.75 -2.89
C ALA A 807 -2.33 -37.90 -3.46
N VAL A 808 -1.00 -37.79 -3.36
CA VAL A 808 -0.05 -38.85 -3.76
C VAL A 808 -0.16 -40.02 -2.79
N GLY A 809 -1.10 -40.92 -3.07
CA GLY A 809 -1.40 -42.09 -2.25
C GLY A 809 -0.69 -43.36 -2.72
N ARG A 810 -0.10 -44.07 -1.75
CA ARG A 810 0.21 -45.51 -1.76
C ARG A 810 1.30 -45.99 -2.73
N SER A 811 2.54 -46.07 -2.22
CA SER A 811 3.48 -47.13 -2.66
C SER A 811 2.96 -48.48 -2.15
N GLY A 812 2.71 -49.43 -3.06
CA GLY A 812 2.08 -50.70 -2.72
C GLY A 812 3.00 -51.71 -2.04
N THR A 813 2.45 -52.49 -1.11
CA THR A 813 3.03 -53.74 -0.64
C THR A 813 3.15 -54.75 -1.79
N ARG A 814 4.39 -55.13 -2.13
CA ARG A 814 4.67 -56.35 -2.89
C ARG A 814 5.55 -57.28 -2.06
N ARG A 815 5.17 -58.56 -2.05
CA ARG A 815 5.89 -59.66 -1.41
C ARG A 815 7.34 -59.73 -1.92
N LEU A 816 8.32 -59.67 -1.02
CA LEU A 816 8.95 -60.86 -0.44
C LEU A 816 9.69 -60.49 0.85
#